data_AF-A0A8S1IKW9-F1
#
_entry.id   AF-A0A8S1IKW9-F1
#
_cell.length_a   1.000
_cell.length_b   1.000
_cell.length_c   1.000
_cell.angle_alpha   90.00
_cell.angle_beta   90.00
_cell.angle_gamma   90.00
#
_symmetry.space_group_name_H-M   'P 1'
#
loop_
_entity.id
_entity.type
_entity.pdbx_description
1 polymer ?
#
loop_
_entity_poly.entity_id
_entity_poly.type
_entity_poly.pdbx_seq_one_letter_code
_entity_poly.pdbx_strand_id
1 'polypeptide(L)'
;MDWRLATWAWALLAAAMVAGVLGDPLDDRIIASEGIVRTLADAATALYADRQAVVPDCECSVHACSNQFRASLTCTSVLGLNAACEESCSVEGKLLDMERSLIRTPPGTDPDDLSSELIESICTFHSLDSTFVEKGPEGKFTWSYIGTATGIMRIWPGQPRTRGLEEGSFDETLGNCRTYDPRIRPWFIAASSGPKDVVIVVDTSGSMMLNLGREGKTRWEVTEDAVSRLLGTFGIADFVGVVTFNSDAAALGNATTLQRSDSETIGVFREELGAVEPTGGTDFRTGLDVAFDMLIESAKIGALSDIAPTSFCNKIILFLTDGEDCTLNSRQPCKSDIARGSQQSGSGPDVVLNRIEERQAELVAQGSARANIFTFSMTTDADDRLPKMISCENDGSWEAIGEGDDPLSKFLDYTRFLAWGRRGLDVIWSNFYVDDGGLGDMTTAAMPVYSPNTAEGVPGLLVAVVGKDVLVSQLEQDDENFQDVFDRIIKRTSTCRVSELKPCQLQVLRGEAAECPERFDEKTCYFLADQKKFYINETTSKLNFEEAQEKCIELGGHLAEIHHEAEHRFLSGLTTRDGSWIGLRLDTSTFTYVWRWLQSGSEVKAPFKAFGNEEVNITDDSVKAERLWAARVKEEQDCGAIDRRGLDRNVVDVDCDREMAYICEFEEENAPPECL
;
A
#
# COMPACT_ATOMS: atom_id res chain seq x y z
N MET A 1 53.76 -44.93 -28.39
CA MET A 1 52.35 -44.57 -28.19
C MET A 1 52.05 -44.74 -26.73
N ASP A 2 51.87 -43.62 -26.04
CA ASP A 2 52.05 -43.49 -24.60
C ASP A 2 50.75 -43.87 -23.86
N TRP A 3 50.73 -45.07 -23.29
CA TRP A 3 49.58 -45.62 -22.54
C TRP A 3 49.22 -44.80 -21.30
N ARG A 4 50.13 -43.91 -20.86
CA ARG A 4 49.88 -42.96 -19.76
C ARG A 4 48.98 -41.79 -20.17
N LEU A 5 48.91 -41.39 -21.44
CA LEU A 5 47.95 -40.34 -21.85
C LEU A 5 46.52 -40.89 -21.94
N ALA A 6 46.36 -42.17 -22.27
CA ALA A 6 45.05 -42.81 -22.34
C ALA A 6 44.43 -43.02 -20.95
N THR A 7 45.21 -43.39 -19.93
CA THR A 7 44.68 -43.61 -18.58
C THR A 7 44.26 -42.31 -17.88
N TRP A 8 44.94 -41.19 -18.16
CA TRP A 8 44.54 -39.88 -17.65
C TRP A 8 43.31 -39.32 -18.38
N ALA A 9 43.18 -39.55 -19.68
CA ALA A 9 41.99 -39.17 -20.44
C ALA A 9 40.74 -39.96 -19.99
N TRP A 10 40.88 -41.26 -19.70
CA TRP A 10 39.79 -42.07 -19.14
C TRP A 10 39.49 -41.73 -17.68
N ALA A 11 40.48 -41.37 -16.87
CA ALA A 11 40.25 -40.91 -15.50
C ALA A 11 39.58 -39.52 -15.45
N LEU A 12 39.90 -38.61 -16.38
CA LEU A 12 39.22 -37.32 -16.51
C LEU A 12 37.82 -37.46 -17.13
N LEU A 13 37.61 -38.38 -18.08
CA LEU A 13 36.27 -38.70 -18.59
C LEU A 13 35.42 -39.45 -17.56
N ALA A 14 36.01 -40.33 -16.74
CA ALA A 14 35.31 -41.00 -15.64
C ALA A 14 35.04 -40.03 -14.48
N ALA A 15 35.96 -39.12 -14.16
CA ALA A 15 35.71 -38.04 -13.20
C ALA A 15 34.68 -37.03 -13.72
N ALA A 16 34.65 -36.76 -15.03
CA ALA A 16 33.62 -35.93 -15.67
C ALA A 16 32.28 -36.65 -15.89
N MET A 17 32.26 -37.99 -15.98
CA MET A 17 31.03 -38.80 -16.02
C MET A 17 30.47 -39.09 -14.63
N VAL A 18 31.31 -39.14 -13.58
CA VAL A 18 30.88 -39.19 -12.17
C VAL A 18 30.55 -37.79 -11.64
N ALA A 19 31.13 -36.73 -12.23
CA ALA A 19 30.67 -35.35 -12.11
C ALA A 19 29.60 -34.99 -13.16
N GLY A 20 28.96 -35.99 -13.77
CA GLY A 20 27.63 -35.81 -14.33
C GLY A 20 26.70 -35.52 -13.15
N VAL A 21 26.38 -34.24 -12.97
CA VAL A 21 25.53 -33.68 -11.92
C VAL A 21 24.34 -34.58 -11.66
N LEU A 22 24.42 -35.42 -10.62
CA LEU A 22 23.22 -35.88 -9.93
C LEU A 22 22.75 -34.64 -9.17
N GLY A 23 21.66 -34.04 -9.63
CA GLY A 23 20.99 -32.95 -8.92
C GLY A 23 20.68 -33.40 -7.49
N ASP A 24 20.74 -32.48 -6.55
CA ASP A 24 20.24 -32.72 -5.20
C ASP A 24 18.72 -33.00 -5.31
N PRO A 25 18.21 -34.14 -4.80
CA PRO A 25 16.80 -34.52 -4.96
C PRO A 25 15.81 -33.45 -4.49
N LEU A 26 16.15 -32.67 -3.46
CA LEU A 26 15.31 -31.55 -3.02
C LEU A 26 15.39 -30.38 -4.00
N ASP A 27 16.57 -30.04 -4.51
CA ASP A 27 16.68 -28.98 -5.51
C ASP A 27 15.91 -29.36 -6.79
N ASP A 28 15.91 -30.63 -7.19
CA ASP A 28 15.12 -31.12 -8.33
C ASP A 28 13.60 -30.94 -8.09
N ARG A 29 13.11 -31.24 -6.87
CA ARG A 29 11.69 -31.00 -6.48
C ARG A 29 11.33 -29.51 -6.53
N ILE A 30 12.22 -28.67 -6.03
CA ILE A 30 12.06 -27.21 -6.01
C ILE A 30 12.03 -26.67 -7.45
N ILE A 31 13.02 -27.03 -8.28
CA ILE A 31 13.15 -26.58 -9.67
C ILE A 31 11.95 -27.04 -10.51
N ALA A 32 11.46 -28.27 -10.30
CA ALA A 32 10.28 -28.77 -10.98
C ALA A 32 9.04 -27.91 -10.66
N SER A 33 8.86 -27.55 -9.40
CA SER A 33 7.76 -26.68 -8.95
C SER A 33 7.87 -25.28 -9.54
N GLU A 34 9.06 -24.69 -9.55
CA GLU A 34 9.33 -23.41 -10.19
C GLU A 34 9.05 -23.46 -11.70
N GLY A 35 9.40 -24.55 -12.39
CA GLY A 35 9.13 -24.74 -13.82
C GLY A 35 7.64 -24.74 -14.18
N ILE A 36 6.80 -25.34 -13.32
CA ILE A 36 5.34 -25.30 -13.47
C ILE A 36 4.84 -23.87 -13.35
N VAL A 37 5.29 -23.14 -12.32
CA VAL A 37 4.87 -21.74 -12.07
C VAL A 37 5.27 -20.83 -13.22
N ARG A 38 6.50 -20.94 -13.74
CA ARG A 38 6.97 -20.17 -14.90
C ARG A 38 6.05 -20.39 -16.11
N THR A 39 5.72 -21.65 -16.41
CA THR A 39 4.84 -21.97 -17.55
C THR A 39 3.44 -21.40 -17.38
N LEU A 40 2.88 -21.49 -16.17
CA LEU A 40 1.57 -20.93 -15.85
C LEU A 40 1.57 -19.39 -15.91
N ALA A 41 2.63 -18.74 -15.44
CA ALA A 41 2.78 -17.28 -15.51
C ALA A 41 2.91 -16.78 -16.95
N ASP A 42 3.67 -17.49 -17.81
CA ASP A 42 3.80 -17.18 -19.24
C ASP A 42 2.43 -17.32 -19.95
N ALA A 43 1.69 -18.39 -19.67
CA ALA A 43 0.36 -18.61 -20.20
C ALA A 43 -0.63 -17.53 -19.75
N ALA A 44 -0.63 -17.19 -18.46
CA ALA A 44 -1.47 -16.12 -17.91
C ALA A 44 -1.14 -14.75 -18.51
N THR A 45 0.14 -14.45 -18.73
CA THR A 45 0.59 -13.21 -19.38
C THR A 45 0.08 -13.12 -20.81
N ALA A 46 0.16 -14.22 -21.57
CA ALA A 46 -0.36 -14.28 -22.93
C ALA A 46 -1.89 -14.09 -22.98
N LEU A 47 -2.62 -14.74 -22.07
CA LEU A 47 -4.07 -14.59 -21.97
C LEU A 47 -4.50 -13.15 -21.63
N TYR A 48 -3.80 -12.49 -20.71
CA TYR A 48 -4.11 -11.10 -20.35
C TYR A 48 -3.80 -10.12 -21.49
N ALA A 49 -2.73 -10.38 -22.25
CA ALA A 49 -2.40 -9.59 -23.43
C ALA A 49 -3.47 -9.68 -24.52
N ASP A 50 -4.12 -10.83 -24.67
CA ASP A 50 -5.17 -11.11 -25.66
C ASP A 50 -6.60 -11.00 -25.10
N ARG A 51 -6.77 -10.41 -23.91
CA ARG A 51 -8.07 -10.40 -23.18
C ARG A 51 -9.23 -9.80 -23.98
N GLN A 52 -8.96 -8.83 -24.87
CA GLN A 52 -10.00 -8.24 -25.73
C GLN A 52 -10.62 -9.25 -26.69
N ALA A 53 -9.89 -10.31 -27.08
CA ALA A 53 -10.41 -11.40 -27.89
C ALA A 53 -11.07 -12.50 -27.06
N VAL A 54 -10.58 -12.74 -25.83
CA VAL A 54 -11.03 -13.85 -24.97
C VAL A 54 -12.30 -13.52 -24.18
N VAL A 55 -12.43 -12.28 -23.68
CA VAL A 55 -13.52 -11.90 -22.77
C VAL A 55 -14.92 -11.95 -23.43
N PRO A 56 -15.12 -11.53 -24.70
CA PRO A 56 -16.44 -11.58 -25.33
C PRO A 56 -17.05 -12.98 -25.50
N ASP A 57 -16.21 -14.00 -25.72
CA ASP A 57 -16.62 -15.39 -25.98
C ASP A 57 -16.42 -16.31 -24.75
N CYS A 58 -16.39 -15.71 -23.55
CA CYS A 58 -16.09 -16.39 -22.30
C CYS A 58 -17.12 -17.47 -21.91
N GLU A 59 -16.66 -18.69 -21.65
CA GLU A 59 -17.49 -19.75 -21.06
C GLU A 59 -17.75 -19.52 -19.57
N CYS A 60 -18.92 -19.96 -19.09
CA CYS A 60 -19.28 -19.90 -17.67
C CYS A 60 -18.27 -20.65 -16.80
N SER A 61 -17.71 -19.95 -15.81
CA SER A 61 -16.90 -20.52 -14.74
C SER A 61 -17.77 -20.90 -13.54
N VAL A 62 -17.44 -21.99 -12.85
CA VAL A 62 -18.23 -22.47 -11.70
C VAL A 62 -17.61 -21.95 -10.40
N HIS A 63 -18.44 -21.34 -9.57
CA HIS A 63 -18.02 -20.85 -8.25
C HIS A 63 -17.84 -22.02 -7.27
N ALA A 64 -16.79 -21.98 -6.44
CA ALA A 64 -16.48 -23.03 -5.48
C ALA A 64 -17.55 -23.21 -4.39
N CYS A 65 -18.33 -22.16 -4.12
CA CYS A 65 -19.48 -22.20 -3.20
C CYS A 65 -20.82 -22.46 -3.94
N SER A 66 -20.81 -22.92 -5.19
CA SER A 66 -22.04 -23.25 -5.92
C SER A 66 -22.84 -24.38 -5.24
N ASN A 67 -24.14 -24.45 -5.52
CA ASN A 67 -24.99 -25.60 -5.18
C ASN A 67 -25.03 -26.64 -6.30
N GLN A 68 -24.60 -26.27 -7.51
CA GLN A 68 -24.65 -27.10 -8.69
C GLN A 68 -23.25 -27.22 -9.28
N PHE A 69 -22.75 -28.44 -9.30
CA PHE A 69 -21.44 -28.78 -9.86
C PHE A 69 -21.60 -29.70 -11.07
N ARG A 70 -20.59 -29.71 -11.93
CA ARG A 70 -20.57 -30.54 -13.15
C ARG A 70 -20.42 -32.02 -12.81
N ALA A 71 -20.76 -32.90 -13.76
CA ALA A 71 -20.60 -34.35 -13.60
C ALA A 71 -19.12 -34.81 -13.57
N SER A 72 -18.18 -33.92 -13.90
CA SER A 72 -16.71 -34.14 -13.83
C SER A 72 -16.18 -34.22 -12.39
N LEU A 73 -16.95 -33.79 -11.38
CA LEU A 73 -16.54 -33.92 -9.98
C LEU A 73 -16.55 -35.39 -9.55
N THR A 74 -15.40 -35.86 -9.07
CA THR A 74 -15.21 -37.24 -8.62
C THR A 74 -14.55 -37.28 -7.26
N CYS A 75 -14.96 -38.22 -6.41
CA CYS A 75 -14.27 -38.47 -5.13
C CYS A 75 -12.93 -39.16 -5.43
N THR A 76 -11.84 -38.55 -4.97
CA THR A 76 -10.48 -39.06 -5.20
C THR A 76 -9.60 -38.89 -3.98
N SER A 77 -8.69 -39.83 -3.73
CA SER A 77 -7.69 -39.80 -2.65
C SER A 77 -6.39 -39.10 -3.07
N VAL A 78 -6.32 -38.59 -4.30
CA VAL A 78 -5.13 -38.01 -4.93
C VAL A 78 -4.54 -36.82 -4.15
N LEU A 79 -5.38 -36.06 -3.46
CA LEU A 79 -5.00 -34.94 -2.58
C LEU A 79 -5.18 -35.28 -1.09
N GLY A 80 -5.02 -36.56 -0.73
CA GLY A 80 -5.14 -37.04 0.65
C GLY A 80 -6.57 -37.07 1.20
N LEU A 81 -6.65 -37.30 2.50
CA LEU A 81 -7.91 -37.46 3.23
C LEU A 81 -8.58 -36.10 3.48
N ASN A 82 -9.92 -36.07 3.49
CA ASN A 82 -10.66 -34.94 4.02
C ASN A 82 -11.54 -35.40 5.17
N ALA A 83 -11.45 -34.71 6.30
CA ALA A 83 -12.39 -34.85 7.42
C ALA A 83 -13.67 -34.02 7.21
N ALA A 84 -13.77 -33.21 6.14
CA ALA A 84 -14.79 -32.17 5.99
C ALA A 84 -15.95 -32.47 5.01
N CYS A 85 -16.19 -33.73 4.65
CA CYS A 85 -17.38 -34.13 3.87
C CYS A 85 -18.01 -35.37 4.51
N GLU A 86 -18.86 -35.18 5.52
CA GLU A 86 -19.42 -36.29 6.29
C GLU A 86 -20.53 -37.11 5.60
N GLU A 87 -20.97 -36.81 4.36
CA GLU A 87 -22.06 -37.61 3.76
C GLU A 87 -21.97 -38.00 2.26
N SER A 88 -20.97 -37.58 1.48
CA SER A 88 -20.96 -37.87 0.01
C SER A 88 -19.79 -38.67 -0.55
N CYS A 89 -18.64 -38.71 0.11
CA CYS A 89 -17.54 -39.60 -0.30
C CYS A 89 -17.44 -40.76 0.69
N SER A 90 -17.84 -41.96 0.27
CA SER A 90 -17.93 -43.15 1.14
C SER A 90 -16.58 -43.73 1.60
N VAL A 91 -15.45 -43.14 1.17
CA VAL A 91 -14.10 -43.53 1.57
C VAL A 91 -13.16 -42.33 1.39
N GLU A 92 -12.37 -42.00 2.41
CA GLU A 92 -11.03 -41.42 2.35
C GLU A 92 -10.64 -40.63 1.07
N GLY A 93 -11.30 -39.51 0.79
CA GLY A 93 -11.02 -38.71 -0.41
C GLY A 93 -11.66 -37.32 -0.43
N LYS A 94 -11.19 -36.46 -1.35
CA LYS A 94 -11.73 -35.13 -1.66
C LYS A 94 -12.56 -35.21 -2.93
N LEU A 95 -13.68 -34.47 -2.97
CA LEU A 95 -14.46 -34.27 -4.19
C LEU A 95 -13.75 -33.23 -5.06
N LEU A 96 -13.19 -33.65 -6.20
CA LEU A 96 -12.38 -32.80 -7.07
C LEU A 96 -12.86 -32.87 -8.52
N ASP A 97 -12.77 -31.75 -9.23
CA ASP A 97 -12.83 -31.67 -10.68
C ASP A 97 -11.40 -31.65 -11.24
N MET A 98 -10.99 -32.74 -11.87
CA MET A 98 -9.65 -32.86 -12.46
C MET A 98 -9.58 -32.23 -13.86
N GLU A 99 -10.72 -31.94 -14.49
CA GLU A 99 -10.79 -31.40 -15.85
C GLU A 99 -10.90 -29.87 -15.87
N ARG A 100 -11.45 -29.27 -14.81
CA ARG A 100 -11.74 -27.83 -14.73
C ARG A 100 -11.36 -27.24 -13.38
N SER A 101 -10.96 -25.98 -13.38
CA SER A 101 -10.77 -25.20 -12.15
C SER A 101 -12.10 -24.64 -11.63
N LEU A 102 -12.13 -24.27 -10.35
CA LEU A 102 -13.23 -23.50 -9.75
C LEU A 102 -12.75 -22.10 -9.37
N ILE A 103 -13.67 -21.14 -9.36
CA ILE A 103 -13.38 -19.77 -8.96
C ILE A 103 -13.85 -19.46 -7.54
N ARG A 104 -13.22 -18.48 -6.91
CA ARG A 104 -13.61 -17.87 -5.64
C ARG A 104 -13.61 -16.35 -5.81
N THR A 105 -14.61 -15.69 -5.27
CA THR A 105 -14.73 -14.22 -5.26
C THR A 105 -14.19 -13.62 -3.95
N PRO A 106 -13.84 -12.32 -3.94
CA PRO A 106 -13.53 -11.60 -2.71
C PRO A 106 -14.67 -11.69 -1.70
N PRO A 107 -14.38 -11.68 -0.38
CA PRO A 107 -15.43 -11.64 0.64
C PRO A 107 -16.42 -10.49 0.42
N GLY A 108 -17.71 -10.75 0.61
CA GLY A 108 -18.78 -9.76 0.43
C GLY A 108 -19.20 -9.52 -1.03
N THR A 109 -18.68 -10.31 -1.97
CA THR A 109 -19.06 -10.21 -3.39
C THR A 109 -20.29 -11.08 -3.68
N ASP A 110 -21.37 -10.46 -4.14
CA ASP A 110 -22.55 -11.17 -4.66
C ASP A 110 -22.25 -11.79 -6.04
N PRO A 111 -22.30 -13.13 -6.20
CA PRO A 111 -22.10 -13.78 -7.50
C PRO A 111 -23.16 -13.42 -8.56
N ASP A 112 -24.33 -12.94 -8.15
CA ASP A 112 -25.41 -12.55 -9.05
C ASP A 112 -25.27 -11.08 -9.53
N ASP A 113 -24.42 -10.28 -8.87
CA ASP A 113 -24.15 -8.87 -9.20
C ASP A 113 -22.64 -8.56 -9.25
N LEU A 114 -21.96 -9.15 -10.24
CA LEU A 114 -20.53 -8.94 -10.44
C LEU A 114 -20.22 -7.65 -11.20
N SER A 115 -19.23 -6.89 -10.71
CA SER A 115 -18.70 -5.73 -11.43
C SER A 115 -18.05 -6.15 -12.76
N SER A 116 -17.99 -5.23 -13.72
CA SER A 116 -17.35 -5.48 -15.03
C SER A 116 -15.89 -5.91 -14.90
N GLU A 117 -15.18 -5.36 -13.90
CA GLU A 117 -13.79 -5.72 -13.61
C GLU A 117 -13.66 -7.16 -13.13
N LEU A 118 -14.55 -7.64 -12.26
CA LEU A 118 -14.55 -9.03 -11.79
C LEU A 118 -14.89 -10.00 -12.92
N ILE A 119 -15.84 -9.64 -13.79
CA ILE A 119 -16.20 -10.45 -14.97
C ILE A 119 -15.00 -10.56 -15.91
N GLU A 120 -14.33 -9.45 -16.22
CA GLU A 120 -13.12 -9.44 -17.06
C GLU A 120 -12.03 -10.34 -16.48
N SER A 121 -11.77 -10.25 -15.16
CA SER A 121 -10.80 -11.11 -14.46
C SER A 121 -11.14 -12.60 -14.53
N ILE A 122 -12.39 -12.97 -14.31
CA ILE A 122 -12.84 -14.38 -14.37
C ILE A 122 -12.63 -14.95 -15.78
N CYS A 123 -13.00 -14.16 -16.79
CA CYS A 123 -12.99 -14.57 -18.19
C CYS A 123 -11.60 -14.61 -18.81
N THR A 124 -10.76 -13.63 -18.50
CA THR A 124 -9.38 -13.54 -19.03
C THR A 124 -8.58 -14.81 -18.75
N PHE A 125 -8.73 -15.39 -17.55
CA PHE A 125 -7.97 -16.57 -17.14
C PHE A 125 -8.74 -17.89 -17.27
N HIS A 126 -9.89 -17.91 -17.96
CA HIS A 126 -10.69 -19.13 -18.11
C HIS A 126 -9.91 -20.27 -18.79
N SER A 127 -9.20 -19.97 -19.89
CA SER A 127 -8.49 -20.97 -20.69
C SER A 127 -7.23 -21.54 -20.03
N LEU A 128 -6.86 -21.03 -18.84
CA LEU A 128 -5.73 -21.53 -18.06
C LEU A 128 -5.95 -22.98 -17.56
N ASP A 129 -7.21 -23.45 -17.54
CA ASP A 129 -7.57 -24.85 -17.26
C ASP A 129 -6.75 -25.85 -18.07
N SER A 130 -6.55 -25.57 -19.37
CA SER A 130 -5.77 -26.44 -20.25
C SER A 130 -4.33 -26.59 -19.79
N THR A 131 -3.70 -25.49 -19.36
CA THR A 131 -2.33 -25.49 -18.84
C THR A 131 -2.25 -26.13 -17.46
N PHE A 132 -3.25 -25.94 -16.59
CA PHE A 132 -3.31 -26.62 -15.30
C PHE A 132 -3.34 -28.15 -15.47
N VAL A 133 -4.18 -28.65 -16.38
CA VAL A 133 -4.28 -30.09 -16.66
C VAL A 133 -3.00 -30.63 -17.29
N GLU A 134 -2.41 -29.91 -18.25
CA GLU A 134 -1.15 -30.33 -18.91
C GLU A 134 0.03 -30.41 -17.94
N LYS A 135 0.14 -29.44 -17.01
CA LYS A 135 1.24 -29.37 -16.03
C LYS A 135 0.93 -30.05 -14.71
N GLY A 136 -0.25 -30.64 -14.56
CA GLY A 136 -0.64 -31.43 -13.41
C GLY A 136 0.31 -32.63 -13.24
N PRO A 137 0.96 -32.81 -12.08
CA PRO A 137 1.95 -33.88 -11.90
C PRO A 137 1.31 -35.28 -11.95
N GLU A 138 1.95 -36.23 -12.62
CA GLU A 138 1.57 -37.65 -12.55
C GLU A 138 1.83 -38.19 -11.14
N GLY A 139 0.79 -38.33 -10.31
CA GLY A 139 0.81 -39.14 -9.09
C GLY A 139 1.18 -38.44 -7.77
N LYS A 140 1.48 -37.13 -7.76
CA LYS A 140 1.65 -36.32 -6.52
C LYS A 140 1.06 -34.92 -6.72
N PHE A 141 -0.26 -34.80 -6.56
CA PHE A 141 -0.96 -33.55 -6.83
C PHE A 141 -0.90 -32.62 -5.61
N THR A 142 -0.87 -31.32 -5.90
CA THR A 142 -1.03 -30.19 -4.97
C THR A 142 -1.72 -29.07 -5.73
N TRP A 143 -2.23 -28.05 -5.04
CA TRP A 143 -2.95 -26.97 -5.69
C TRP A 143 -2.07 -26.16 -6.65
N SER A 144 -2.66 -25.82 -7.79
CA SER A 144 -2.10 -24.85 -8.74
C SER A 144 -3.18 -23.81 -8.98
N TYR A 145 -2.84 -22.53 -8.93
CA TYR A 145 -3.84 -21.48 -8.94
C TYR A 145 -3.31 -20.16 -9.48
N ILE A 146 -4.26 -19.28 -9.78
CA ILE A 146 -4.00 -17.87 -10.07
C ILE A 146 -4.93 -17.04 -9.19
N GLY A 147 -4.36 -16.08 -8.46
CA GLY A 147 -5.11 -15.04 -7.76
C GLY A 147 -4.90 -13.71 -8.46
N THR A 148 -5.96 -12.98 -8.71
CA THR A 148 -5.93 -11.68 -9.39
C THR A 148 -5.79 -10.54 -8.40
N ALA A 149 -5.30 -9.38 -8.86
CA ALA A 149 -5.26 -8.15 -8.07
C ALA A 149 -6.66 -7.65 -7.66
N THR A 150 -7.71 -8.10 -8.38
CA THR A 150 -9.12 -7.84 -8.07
C THR A 150 -9.67 -8.81 -7.02
N GLY A 151 -8.88 -9.79 -6.57
CA GLY A 151 -9.23 -10.76 -5.52
C GLY A 151 -9.97 -12.01 -6.01
N ILE A 152 -10.22 -12.15 -7.32
CA ILE A 152 -10.67 -13.43 -7.89
C ILE A 152 -9.55 -14.46 -7.77
N MET A 153 -9.86 -15.65 -7.26
CA MET A 153 -8.96 -16.80 -7.28
C MET A 153 -9.53 -17.89 -8.18
N ARG A 154 -8.69 -18.51 -9.02
CA ARG A 154 -9.01 -19.72 -9.78
C ARG A 154 -8.06 -20.82 -9.35
N ILE A 155 -8.60 -21.95 -8.89
CA ILE A 155 -7.84 -23.06 -8.30
C ILE A 155 -8.12 -24.38 -9.00
N TRP A 156 -7.05 -25.13 -9.28
CA TRP A 156 -7.07 -26.45 -9.87
C TRP A 156 -6.27 -27.47 -9.03
N PRO A 157 -6.71 -28.73 -8.89
CA PRO A 157 -8.03 -29.26 -9.29
C PRO A 157 -9.20 -28.51 -8.64
N GLY A 158 -10.35 -28.46 -9.30
CA GLY A 158 -11.51 -27.74 -8.81
C GLY A 158 -12.06 -28.36 -7.51
N GLN A 159 -12.06 -27.62 -6.40
CA GLN A 159 -12.54 -28.12 -5.10
C GLN A 159 -13.74 -27.30 -4.59
N PRO A 160 -14.92 -27.91 -4.40
CA PRO A 160 -16.04 -27.30 -3.71
C PRO A 160 -15.68 -26.89 -2.28
N ARG A 161 -16.20 -25.75 -1.85
CA ARG A 161 -15.97 -25.21 -0.52
C ARG A 161 -16.96 -25.76 0.51
N THR A 162 -16.48 -25.89 1.75
CA THR A 162 -17.28 -26.25 2.90
C THR A 162 -18.19 -25.09 3.32
N ARG A 163 -19.36 -25.43 3.88
CA ARG A 163 -20.34 -24.49 4.43
C ARG A 163 -20.65 -24.83 5.87
N GLY A 164 -20.96 -23.81 6.66
CA GLY A 164 -21.55 -23.98 8.01
C GLY A 164 -20.66 -24.74 9.00
N LEU A 165 -19.33 -24.61 8.89
CA LEU A 165 -18.43 -25.06 9.96
C LEU A 165 -18.59 -24.13 11.18
N GLU A 166 -18.33 -24.62 12.39
CA GLU A 166 -18.48 -23.81 13.62
C GLU A 166 -17.37 -22.75 13.78
N GLU A 167 -16.24 -22.90 13.10
CA GLU A 167 -15.07 -22.02 13.20
C GLU A 167 -14.67 -21.41 11.84
N GLY A 168 -14.47 -20.08 11.82
CA GLY A 168 -13.97 -19.33 10.66
C GLY A 168 -14.82 -18.11 10.31
N SER A 169 -14.31 -17.29 9.38
CA SER A 169 -15.07 -16.17 8.81
C SER A 169 -15.92 -16.67 7.63
N PHE A 170 -17.23 -16.49 7.71
CA PHE A 170 -18.19 -16.95 6.72
C PHE A 170 -18.78 -15.78 5.94
N ASP A 171 -19.07 -16.04 4.67
CA ASP A 171 -19.71 -15.08 3.80
C ASP A 171 -21.21 -15.39 3.71
N GLU A 172 -22.03 -14.52 4.31
CA GLU A 172 -23.48 -14.64 4.29
C GLU A 172 -24.04 -14.57 2.86
N THR A 173 -23.42 -13.77 1.98
CA THR A 173 -23.82 -13.64 0.57
C THR A 173 -23.62 -14.94 -0.21
N LEU A 174 -22.68 -15.79 0.24
CA LEU A 174 -22.37 -17.08 -0.37
C LEU A 174 -22.98 -18.27 0.40
N GLY A 175 -24.03 -18.04 1.19
CA GLY A 175 -24.71 -19.09 1.96
C GLY A 175 -23.82 -19.68 3.06
N ASN A 176 -23.10 -18.82 3.79
CA ASN A 176 -22.16 -19.17 4.86
C ASN A 176 -21.02 -20.08 4.39
N CYS A 177 -20.51 -19.78 3.19
CA CYS A 177 -19.29 -20.38 2.67
C CYS A 177 -18.08 -19.76 3.36
N ARG A 178 -17.01 -20.56 3.58
CA ARG A 178 -15.77 -20.03 4.16
C ARG A 178 -15.18 -18.94 3.25
N THR A 179 -14.90 -17.77 3.82
CA THR A 179 -14.27 -16.64 3.11
C THR A 179 -12.84 -16.94 2.68
N TYR A 180 -12.39 -16.35 1.57
CA TYR A 180 -11.00 -16.44 1.16
C TYR A 180 -10.63 -15.29 0.22
N ASP A 181 -9.65 -14.50 0.61
CA ASP A 181 -9.03 -13.50 -0.26
C ASP A 181 -7.60 -13.95 -0.59
N PRO A 182 -7.21 -14.06 -1.88
CA PRO A 182 -5.83 -14.39 -2.26
C PRO A 182 -4.84 -13.27 -1.95
N ARG A 183 -5.27 -11.99 -1.95
CA ARG A 183 -4.39 -10.81 -1.88
C ARG A 183 -3.68 -10.68 -0.53
N ILE A 184 -4.27 -11.22 0.52
CA ILE A 184 -3.74 -11.19 1.89
C ILE A 184 -2.95 -12.46 2.23
N ARG A 185 -2.74 -13.38 1.28
CA ARG A 185 -2.08 -14.67 1.53
C ARG A 185 -0.56 -14.55 1.41
N PRO A 186 0.22 -15.34 2.19
CA PRO A 186 1.67 -15.28 2.17
C PRO A 186 2.29 -15.40 0.77
N TRP A 187 1.72 -16.25 -0.09
CA TRP A 187 2.20 -16.46 -1.45
C TRP A 187 1.96 -15.27 -2.38
N PHE A 188 0.81 -14.59 -2.23
CA PHE A 188 0.47 -13.42 -3.03
C PHE A 188 1.35 -12.24 -2.62
N ILE A 189 1.51 -12.04 -1.31
CA ILE A 189 2.32 -10.96 -0.75
C ILE A 189 3.81 -11.18 -1.07
N ALA A 190 4.32 -12.41 -0.95
CA ALA A 190 5.70 -12.72 -1.31
C ALA A 190 5.96 -12.43 -2.80
N ALA A 191 5.10 -12.91 -3.71
CA ALA A 191 5.22 -12.64 -5.15
C ALA A 191 5.16 -11.16 -5.50
N SER A 192 4.27 -10.42 -4.82
CA SER A 192 4.02 -9.00 -5.09
C SER A 192 5.07 -8.10 -4.47
N SER A 193 5.59 -8.40 -3.28
CA SER A 193 6.49 -7.46 -2.57
C SER A 193 7.96 -7.87 -2.57
N GLY A 194 8.26 -9.18 -2.60
CA GLY A 194 9.60 -9.68 -2.29
C GLY A 194 10.05 -9.39 -0.85
N PRO A 195 11.34 -9.63 -0.54
CA PRO A 195 11.93 -9.27 0.74
C PRO A 195 11.90 -7.76 0.96
N LYS A 196 11.61 -7.36 2.18
CA LYS A 196 11.48 -5.95 2.57
C LYS A 196 11.80 -5.74 4.03
N ASP A 197 12.16 -4.50 4.33
CA ASP A 197 12.36 -4.00 5.68
C ASP A 197 11.24 -3.01 6.00
N VAL A 198 10.41 -3.32 6.98
CA VAL A 198 9.21 -2.56 7.30
C VAL A 198 9.27 -2.05 8.73
N VAL A 199 9.07 -0.75 8.94
CA VAL A 199 8.80 -0.19 10.26
C VAL A 199 7.36 0.29 10.30
N ILE A 200 6.57 -0.26 11.22
CA ILE A 200 5.20 0.16 11.47
C ILE A 200 5.23 1.17 12.60
N VAL A 201 4.82 2.41 12.32
CA VAL A 201 4.78 3.51 13.27
C VAL A 201 3.32 3.78 13.60
N VAL A 202 2.92 3.47 14.83
CA VAL A 202 1.53 3.46 15.28
C VAL A 202 1.31 4.57 16.30
N ASP A 203 0.37 5.46 16.00
CA ASP A 203 -0.07 6.52 16.89
C ASP A 203 -0.80 5.92 18.11
N THR A 204 -0.38 6.34 19.29
CA THR A 204 -0.93 5.95 20.60
C THR A 204 -1.31 7.18 21.41
N SER A 205 -1.62 8.29 20.74
CA SER A 205 -2.16 9.48 21.37
C SER A 205 -3.55 9.26 21.95
N GLY A 206 -3.99 10.14 22.86
CA GLY A 206 -5.28 10.00 23.53
C GLY A 206 -6.49 10.07 22.58
N SER A 207 -6.35 10.67 21.39
CA SER A 207 -7.42 10.74 20.38
C SER A 207 -7.70 9.39 19.72
N MET A 208 -6.75 8.45 19.78
CA MET A 208 -6.97 7.07 19.34
C MET A 208 -7.97 6.29 20.20
N MET A 209 -8.30 6.78 21.41
CA MET A 209 -9.39 6.22 22.23
C MET A 209 -10.79 6.67 21.78
N LEU A 210 -10.89 7.60 20.82
CA LEU A 210 -12.18 8.03 20.31
C LEU A 210 -12.83 6.92 19.46
N ASN A 211 -14.16 6.89 19.44
CA ASN A 211 -14.91 5.92 18.66
C ASN A 211 -14.72 6.16 17.15
N LEU A 212 -14.51 5.07 16.42
CA LEU A 212 -14.55 5.01 14.97
C LEU A 212 -16.01 4.82 14.54
N GLY A 213 -16.62 5.90 14.03
CA GLY A 213 -17.97 5.83 13.47
C GLY A 213 -19.06 5.44 14.49
N ARG A 214 -20.11 4.75 14.00
CA ARG A 214 -21.28 4.34 14.78
C ARG A 214 -21.18 2.94 15.37
N GLU A 215 -20.25 2.11 14.91
CA GLU A 215 -20.04 0.72 15.37
C GLU A 215 -19.49 0.61 16.80
N GLY A 216 -19.06 1.72 17.41
CA GLY A 216 -18.70 1.78 18.84
C GLY A 216 -17.34 1.18 19.20
N LYS A 217 -16.55 0.72 18.22
CA LYS A 217 -15.12 0.41 18.39
C LYS A 217 -14.31 1.71 18.45
N THR A 218 -13.22 1.72 19.19
CA THR A 218 -12.26 2.83 19.19
C THR A 218 -11.32 2.77 17.98
N ARG A 219 -10.74 3.91 17.59
CA ARG A 219 -9.70 3.96 16.53
C ARG A 219 -8.53 3.04 16.89
N TRP A 220 -8.16 2.97 18.17
CA TRP A 220 -7.13 2.07 18.67
C TRP A 220 -7.49 0.60 18.47
N GLU A 221 -8.66 0.14 18.90
CA GLU A 221 -9.07 -1.27 18.75
C GLU A 221 -9.02 -1.73 17.28
N VAL A 222 -9.42 -0.86 16.35
CA VAL A 222 -9.36 -1.15 14.91
C VAL A 222 -7.92 -1.17 14.39
N THR A 223 -7.09 -0.23 14.86
CA THR A 223 -5.67 -0.13 14.50
C THR A 223 -4.88 -1.32 15.02
N GLU A 224 -5.08 -1.69 16.29
CA GLU A 224 -4.42 -2.80 16.97
C GLU A 224 -4.72 -4.13 16.25
N ASP A 225 -6.00 -4.44 16.01
CA ASP A 225 -6.41 -5.64 15.27
C ASP A 225 -5.76 -5.70 13.88
N ALA A 226 -5.80 -4.58 13.16
CA ALA A 226 -5.27 -4.52 11.81
C ALA A 226 -3.75 -4.63 11.75
N VAL A 227 -3.01 -4.01 12.68
CA VAL A 227 -1.55 -4.17 12.80
C VAL A 227 -1.19 -5.59 13.22
N SER A 228 -1.93 -6.19 14.16
CA SER A 228 -1.73 -7.59 14.57
C SER A 228 -1.93 -8.58 13.42
N ARG A 229 -2.92 -8.31 12.56
CA ARG A 229 -3.16 -9.08 11.32
C ARG A 229 -2.07 -8.82 10.28
N LEU A 230 -1.64 -7.57 10.10
CA LEU A 230 -0.56 -7.18 9.18
C LEU A 230 0.76 -7.86 9.53
N LEU A 231 1.10 -7.94 10.82
CA LEU A 231 2.28 -8.66 11.30
C LEU A 231 2.31 -10.14 10.86
N GLY A 232 1.14 -10.76 10.68
CA GLY A 232 1.02 -12.13 10.17
C GLY A 232 1.23 -12.27 8.66
N THR A 233 1.39 -11.17 7.93
CA THR A 233 1.54 -11.17 6.46
C THR A 233 3.00 -11.16 6.00
N PHE A 234 3.93 -10.83 6.90
CA PHE A 234 5.35 -10.71 6.59
C PHE A 234 6.02 -12.07 6.40
N GLY A 235 6.90 -12.10 5.40
CA GLY A 235 7.70 -13.21 4.97
C GLY A 235 8.86 -13.54 5.94
N ILE A 236 9.37 -14.76 5.91
CA ILE A 236 10.59 -15.20 6.62
C ILE A 236 11.85 -14.47 6.13
N ALA A 237 11.78 -13.88 4.93
CA ALA A 237 12.80 -13.03 4.34
C ALA A 237 12.62 -11.53 4.68
N ASP A 238 11.54 -11.18 5.38
CA ASP A 238 11.24 -9.80 5.78
C ASP A 238 11.80 -9.50 7.17
N PHE A 239 12.16 -8.23 7.35
CA PHE A 239 12.53 -7.68 8.65
C PHE A 239 11.51 -6.61 9.05
N VAL A 240 11.09 -6.65 10.30
CA VAL A 240 10.02 -5.80 10.82
C VAL A 240 10.42 -5.16 12.14
N GLY A 241 10.00 -3.91 12.31
CA GLY A 241 10.00 -3.18 13.57
C GLY A 241 8.64 -2.55 13.80
N VAL A 242 8.22 -2.46 15.06
CA VAL A 242 6.99 -1.75 15.45
C VAL A 242 7.36 -0.66 16.42
N VAL A 243 6.96 0.56 16.12
CA VAL A 243 7.19 1.77 16.92
C VAL A 243 5.82 2.29 17.33
N THR A 244 5.63 2.53 18.62
CA THR A 244 4.47 3.24 19.13
C THR A 244 4.87 4.65 19.54
N PHE A 245 4.02 5.63 19.27
CA PHE A 245 4.36 7.02 19.56
C PHE A 245 3.16 7.84 20.02
N ASN A 246 3.43 8.79 20.91
CA ASN A 246 2.53 9.84 21.34
C ASN A 246 3.35 11.14 21.46
N SER A 247 3.57 11.66 22.68
CA SER A 247 4.52 12.73 22.95
C SER A 247 5.97 12.22 23.07
N ASP A 248 6.12 10.91 23.29
CA ASP A 248 7.37 10.15 23.28
C ASP A 248 7.20 8.97 22.28
N ALA A 249 8.26 8.22 22.00
CA ALA A 249 8.19 7.05 21.13
C ALA A 249 9.04 5.89 21.65
N ALA A 250 8.58 4.66 21.42
CA ALA A 250 9.28 3.44 21.81
C ALA A 250 9.12 2.35 20.76
N ALA A 251 10.20 1.58 20.53
CA ALA A 251 10.15 0.37 19.72
C ALA A 251 9.73 -0.82 20.59
N LEU A 252 8.78 -1.62 20.09
CA LEU A 252 8.37 -2.87 20.75
C LEU A 252 9.54 -3.87 20.79
N GLY A 253 9.53 -4.76 21.79
CA GLY A 253 10.60 -5.72 22.08
C GLY A 253 11.90 -5.07 22.56
N ASN A 254 11.88 -3.78 22.93
CA ASN A 254 13.07 -2.96 23.19
C ASN A 254 14.12 -3.05 22.06
N ALA A 255 13.65 -3.18 20.83
CA ALA A 255 14.49 -3.43 19.66
C ALA A 255 15.21 -2.15 19.22
N THR A 256 16.53 -2.20 19.07
CA THR A 256 17.32 -1.11 18.46
C THR A 256 17.52 -1.28 16.95
N THR A 257 17.21 -2.47 16.44
CA THR A 257 17.34 -2.86 15.02
C THR A 257 16.08 -3.61 14.60
N LEU A 258 15.89 -3.80 13.30
CA LEU A 258 14.80 -4.62 12.81
C LEU A 258 15.00 -6.08 13.21
N GLN A 259 13.89 -6.76 13.43
CA GLN A 259 13.89 -8.17 13.76
C GLN A 259 13.37 -8.98 12.58
N ARG A 260 13.86 -10.21 12.42
CA ARG A 260 13.31 -11.11 11.40
C ARG A 260 11.85 -11.41 11.75
N SER A 261 10.99 -11.49 10.74
CA SER A 261 9.58 -11.84 10.93
C SER A 261 9.38 -13.34 11.20
N ASP A 262 9.84 -13.83 12.33
CA ASP A 262 9.57 -15.19 12.82
C ASP A 262 8.42 -15.22 13.86
N SER A 263 7.92 -16.42 14.17
CA SER A 263 6.78 -16.58 15.07
C SER A 263 7.03 -16.07 16.49
N GLU A 264 8.28 -16.05 16.95
CA GLU A 264 8.64 -15.60 18.29
C GLU A 264 8.61 -14.07 18.35
N THR A 265 9.31 -13.40 17.44
CA THR A 265 9.29 -11.93 17.29
C THR A 265 7.87 -11.40 17.08
N ILE A 266 7.10 -12.01 16.17
CA ILE A 266 5.71 -11.58 15.92
C ILE A 266 4.84 -11.81 17.16
N GLY A 267 5.07 -12.87 17.93
CA GLY A 267 4.39 -13.12 19.20
C GLY A 267 4.64 -12.01 20.21
N VAL A 268 5.91 -11.59 20.38
CA VAL A 268 6.30 -10.48 21.27
C VAL A 268 5.63 -9.17 20.84
N PHE A 269 5.66 -8.84 19.54
CA PHE A 269 5.02 -7.62 19.06
C PHE A 269 3.52 -7.60 19.28
N ARG A 270 2.81 -8.73 19.12
CA ARG A 270 1.37 -8.82 19.41
C ARG A 270 1.06 -8.66 20.88
N GLU A 271 1.84 -9.30 21.75
CA GLU A 271 1.65 -9.21 23.19
C GLU A 271 1.88 -7.78 23.69
N GLU A 272 2.98 -7.16 23.29
CA GLU A 272 3.30 -5.80 23.70
C GLU A 272 2.33 -4.78 23.10
N LEU A 273 1.92 -4.94 21.84
CA LEU A 273 0.93 -4.05 21.20
C LEU A 273 -0.41 -4.09 21.93
N GLY A 274 -0.90 -5.28 22.30
CA GLY A 274 -2.15 -5.42 23.07
C GLY A 274 -2.08 -4.91 24.51
N ALA A 275 -0.88 -4.62 25.02
CA ALA A 275 -0.67 -4.02 26.34
C ALA A 275 -0.57 -2.48 26.31
N VAL A 276 -0.58 -1.86 25.13
CA VAL A 276 -0.45 -0.41 24.99
C VAL A 276 -1.77 0.28 25.34
N GLU A 277 -1.68 1.33 26.17
CA GLU A 277 -2.80 2.22 26.48
C GLU A 277 -2.58 3.58 25.81
N PRO A 278 -3.40 3.95 24.80
CA PRO A 278 -3.24 5.22 24.10
C PRO A 278 -3.49 6.42 25.03
N THR A 279 -2.49 7.29 25.16
CA THR A 279 -2.51 8.46 26.03
C THR A 279 -1.56 9.54 25.51
N GLY A 280 -1.67 10.76 26.03
CA GLY A 280 -0.75 11.85 25.68
C GLY A 280 -1.18 12.64 24.43
N GLY A 281 -0.29 13.51 23.97
CA GLY A 281 -0.46 14.23 22.69
C GLY A 281 0.29 13.55 21.56
N THR A 282 0.38 14.20 20.40
CA THR A 282 0.88 13.59 19.16
C THR A 282 2.07 14.38 18.63
N ASP A 283 3.25 13.75 18.52
CA ASP A 283 4.44 14.30 17.86
C ASP A 283 5.00 13.31 16.85
N PHE A 284 4.79 13.58 15.56
CA PHE A 284 5.20 12.70 14.48
C PHE A 284 6.72 12.53 14.43
N ARG A 285 7.49 13.54 14.88
CA ARG A 285 8.95 13.53 14.80
C ARG A 285 9.53 12.47 15.71
N THR A 286 8.97 12.25 16.90
CA THR A 286 9.49 11.26 17.86
C THR A 286 9.31 9.85 17.30
N GLY A 287 8.12 9.54 16.77
CA GLY A 287 7.83 8.25 16.13
C GLY A 287 8.71 8.00 14.90
N LEU A 288 8.81 8.99 14.01
CA LEU A 288 9.64 8.89 12.81
C LEU A 288 11.14 8.79 13.15
N ASP A 289 11.62 9.52 14.16
CA ASP A 289 13.03 9.46 14.58
C ASP A 289 13.43 8.05 15.01
N VAL A 290 12.60 7.40 15.85
CA VAL A 290 12.83 6.03 16.30
C VAL A 290 12.74 5.05 15.13
N ALA A 291 11.80 5.24 14.22
CA ALA A 291 11.68 4.41 13.02
C ALA A 291 12.93 4.47 12.13
N PHE A 292 13.44 5.69 11.87
CA PHE A 292 14.69 5.87 11.13
C PHE A 292 15.90 5.36 11.91
N ASP A 293 15.94 5.50 13.25
CA ASP A 293 17.03 4.96 14.06
C ASP A 293 17.14 3.44 13.89
N MET A 294 15.99 2.73 13.90
CA MET A 294 15.96 1.29 13.64
C MET A 294 16.49 0.95 12.24
N LEU A 295 16.06 1.67 11.20
CA LEU A 295 16.52 1.44 9.82
C LEU A 295 18.02 1.72 9.65
N ILE A 296 18.49 2.83 10.20
CA ILE A 296 19.89 3.28 10.11
C ILE A 296 20.81 2.31 10.85
N GLU A 297 20.48 1.95 12.09
CA GLU A 297 21.32 1.02 12.87
C GLU A 297 21.32 -0.38 12.24
N SER A 298 20.19 -0.80 11.67
CA SER A 298 20.10 -2.08 10.95
C SER A 298 20.97 -2.11 9.71
N ALA A 299 20.96 -1.05 8.90
CA ALA A 299 21.80 -0.92 7.71
C ALA A 299 23.30 -0.92 8.09
N LYS A 300 23.65 -0.17 9.14
CA LYS A 300 25.02 -0.07 9.66
C LYS A 300 25.55 -1.41 10.16
N ILE A 301 24.77 -2.15 10.94
CA ILE A 301 25.17 -3.49 11.43
C ILE A 301 25.19 -4.50 10.28
N GLY A 302 24.20 -4.46 9.38
CA GLY A 302 24.13 -5.35 8.23
C GLY A 302 25.33 -5.21 7.30
N ALA A 303 25.93 -4.02 7.19
CA ALA A 303 27.12 -3.81 6.38
C ALA A 303 28.39 -4.46 6.98
N LEU A 304 28.34 -4.86 8.26
CA LEU A 304 29.47 -5.39 9.03
C LEU A 304 29.33 -6.88 9.39
N SER A 305 28.17 -7.50 9.16
CA SER A 305 27.82 -8.82 9.68
C SER A 305 27.15 -9.70 8.64
N ASP A 306 27.51 -10.98 8.60
CA ASP A 306 26.82 -12.01 7.80
C ASP A 306 25.39 -12.29 8.32
N ILE A 307 25.14 -11.98 9.60
CA ILE A 307 23.81 -11.99 10.22
C ILE A 307 23.32 -10.55 10.25
N ALA A 308 22.78 -10.10 9.13
CA ALA A 308 22.29 -8.73 8.97
C ALA A 308 20.85 -8.61 9.49
N PRO A 309 20.52 -7.61 10.34
CA PRO A 309 19.15 -7.28 10.73
C PRO A 309 18.41 -6.49 9.63
N THR A 310 18.66 -6.81 8.35
CA THR A 310 18.11 -6.11 7.19
C THR A 310 18.18 -7.01 5.97
N SER A 311 17.17 -6.91 5.11
CA SER A 311 17.17 -7.55 3.79
C SER A 311 18.03 -6.80 2.76
N PHE A 312 18.46 -5.57 3.05
CA PHE A 312 19.03 -4.61 2.08
C PHE A 312 18.11 -4.28 0.88
N CYS A 313 16.85 -4.73 0.91
CA CYS A 313 15.85 -4.48 -0.11
C CYS A 313 15.07 -3.19 0.19
N ASN A 314 13.83 -3.10 -0.30
CA ASN A 314 12.96 -1.94 -0.12
C ASN A 314 12.79 -1.61 1.38
N LYS A 315 12.93 -0.33 1.72
CA LYS A 315 12.70 0.20 3.07
C LYS A 315 11.33 0.86 3.10
N ILE A 316 10.49 0.44 4.03
CA ILE A 316 9.10 0.91 4.11
C ILE A 316 8.82 1.40 5.52
N ILE A 317 8.21 2.57 5.61
CA ILE A 317 7.60 3.06 6.85
C ILE A 317 6.09 3.08 6.62
N LEU A 318 5.34 2.36 7.44
CA LEU A 318 3.89 2.41 7.49
C LEU A 318 3.51 3.28 8.68
N PHE A 319 2.98 4.47 8.44
CA PHE A 319 2.71 5.48 9.47
C PHE A 319 1.20 5.61 9.68
N LEU A 320 0.70 5.13 10.81
CA LEU A 320 -0.71 5.06 11.16
C LEU A 320 -1.02 6.13 12.20
N THR A 321 -1.97 7.02 11.93
CA THR A 321 -2.33 8.13 12.81
C THR A 321 -3.79 8.54 12.63
N ASP A 322 -4.34 9.30 13.57
CA ASP A 322 -5.60 10.00 13.40
C ASP A 322 -5.44 11.51 13.08
N GLY A 323 -4.20 11.94 12.79
CA GLY A 323 -3.90 13.05 11.88
C GLY A 323 -3.37 14.35 12.49
N GLU A 324 -3.63 14.63 13.76
CA GLU A 324 -3.33 15.96 14.33
C GLU A 324 -1.95 16.00 15.02
N ASP A 325 -0.93 16.43 14.28
CA ASP A 325 0.42 16.65 14.81
C ASP A 325 0.55 17.99 15.58
N CYS A 326 1.26 17.97 16.71
CA CYS A 326 1.45 19.14 17.56
C CYS A 326 2.14 20.33 16.88
N THR A 327 2.96 20.12 15.84
CA THR A 327 3.65 21.22 15.14
C THR A 327 2.71 22.07 14.29
N LEU A 328 1.52 21.55 13.98
CA LEU A 328 0.51 22.26 13.21
C LEU A 328 -0.26 23.28 14.05
N ASN A 329 -0.17 23.19 15.38
CA ASN A 329 -0.81 24.12 16.30
C ASN A 329 0.13 25.28 16.67
N SER A 330 -0.12 26.46 16.11
CA SER A 330 0.68 27.67 16.38
C SER A 330 0.54 28.21 17.81
N ARG A 331 -0.45 27.74 18.59
CA ARG A 331 -0.76 28.29 19.92
C ARG A 331 -0.02 27.58 21.06
N GLN A 332 0.54 26.39 20.85
CA GLN A 332 1.24 25.66 21.91
C GLN A 332 2.39 24.80 21.34
N PRO A 333 3.63 24.93 21.86
CA PRO A 333 4.74 24.10 21.43
C PRO A 333 4.51 22.62 21.78
N CYS A 334 5.07 21.73 20.98
CA CYS A 334 5.06 20.30 21.25
C CYS A 334 5.65 20.00 22.63
N LYS A 335 5.08 19.05 23.36
CA LYS A 335 5.55 18.67 24.71
C LYS A 335 7.02 18.22 24.70
N SER A 336 7.45 17.54 23.65
CA SER A 336 8.83 17.10 23.41
C SER A 336 9.82 18.27 23.34
N ASP A 337 9.42 19.39 22.76
CA ASP A 337 10.24 20.59 22.62
C ASP A 337 10.42 21.29 23.97
N ILE A 338 9.35 21.33 24.78
CA ILE A 338 9.40 21.79 26.17
C ILE A 338 10.37 20.91 26.98
N ALA A 339 10.30 19.59 26.83
CA ALA A 339 11.19 18.65 27.51
C ALA A 339 12.67 18.82 27.10
N ARG A 340 12.94 19.22 25.85
CA ARG A 340 14.28 19.53 25.32
C ARG A 340 14.74 20.96 25.66
N GLY A 341 13.93 21.75 26.35
CA GLY A 341 14.26 23.12 26.74
C GLY A 341 14.25 24.12 25.56
N SER A 342 13.61 23.79 24.45
CA SER A 342 13.42 24.72 23.34
C SER A 342 12.30 25.71 23.68
N GLN A 343 12.54 27.01 23.50
CA GLN A 343 11.53 28.07 23.71
C GLN A 343 10.79 28.43 22.41
N GLN A 344 11.28 27.98 21.26
CA GLN A 344 10.67 28.16 19.94
C GLN A 344 10.87 26.88 19.15
N SER A 345 9.76 26.17 18.93
CA SER A 345 9.67 25.16 17.89
C SER A 345 9.29 25.88 16.60
N GLY A 346 9.93 25.54 15.49
CA GLY A 346 9.31 25.85 14.20
C GLY A 346 7.87 25.31 14.21
N SER A 347 6.95 26.06 13.62
CA SER A 347 5.56 25.64 13.43
C SER A 347 5.32 25.32 11.96
N GLY A 348 4.43 24.37 11.70
CA GLY A 348 4.03 23.97 10.35
C GLY A 348 4.70 22.70 9.83
N PRO A 349 4.24 22.22 8.66
CA PRO A 349 4.68 20.93 8.08
C PRO A 349 6.19 20.83 7.82
N ASP A 350 6.87 21.96 7.59
CA ASP A 350 8.31 21.98 7.31
C ASP A 350 9.15 21.35 8.41
N VAL A 351 8.73 21.46 9.68
CA VAL A 351 9.49 20.91 10.80
C VAL A 351 9.57 19.39 10.72
N VAL A 352 8.47 18.74 10.33
CA VAL A 352 8.40 17.28 10.19
C VAL A 352 9.03 16.83 8.88
N LEU A 353 8.71 17.50 7.76
CA LEU A 353 9.19 17.11 6.43
C LEU A 353 10.71 17.29 6.28
N ASN A 354 11.28 18.40 6.78
CA ASN A 354 12.74 18.58 6.76
C ASN A 354 13.43 17.57 7.67
N ARG A 355 12.83 17.23 8.82
CA ARG A 355 13.36 16.19 9.70
C ARG A 355 13.39 14.83 8.99
N ILE A 356 12.32 14.46 8.27
CA ILE A 356 12.31 13.24 7.47
C ILE A 356 13.44 13.26 6.42
N GLU A 357 13.63 14.36 5.71
CA GLU A 357 14.69 14.46 4.69
C GLU A 357 16.10 14.30 5.30
N GLU A 358 16.35 14.89 6.47
CA GLU A 358 17.60 14.67 7.21
C GLU A 358 17.83 13.18 7.52
N ARG A 359 16.82 12.50 8.05
CA ARG A 359 16.91 11.08 8.42
C ARG A 359 17.02 10.17 7.20
N GLN A 360 16.37 10.51 6.09
CA GLN A 360 16.54 9.82 4.80
C GLN A 360 17.99 9.93 4.30
N ALA A 361 18.61 11.11 4.40
CA ALA A 361 20.00 11.31 4.02
C ALA A 361 20.97 10.50 4.91
N GLU A 362 20.70 10.42 6.21
CA GLU A 362 21.47 9.57 7.13
C GLU A 362 21.37 8.07 6.78
N LEU A 363 20.18 7.59 6.43
CA LEU A 363 19.95 6.21 6.00
C LEU A 363 20.71 5.89 4.70
N VAL A 364 20.64 6.77 3.71
CA VAL A 364 21.38 6.63 2.45
C VAL A 364 22.89 6.66 2.69
N ALA A 365 23.37 7.46 3.64
CA ALA A 365 24.79 7.50 4.01
C ALA A 365 25.31 6.16 4.58
N GLN A 366 24.43 5.29 5.12
CA GLN A 366 24.78 3.92 5.51
C GLN A 366 24.80 2.91 4.35
N GLY A 367 24.59 3.35 3.11
CA GLY A 367 24.52 2.47 1.93
C GLY A 367 23.16 1.78 1.75
N SER A 368 22.13 2.23 2.47
CA SER A 368 20.75 1.78 2.30
C SER A 368 20.02 2.60 1.22
N ALA A 369 18.94 2.04 0.66
CA ALA A 369 17.97 2.81 -0.11
C ALA A 369 17.17 3.76 0.80
N ARG A 370 16.59 4.83 0.22
CA ARG A 370 15.59 5.67 0.88
C ARG A 370 14.38 4.84 1.30
N ALA A 371 13.71 5.26 2.36
CA ALA A 371 12.46 4.67 2.81
C ALA A 371 11.26 5.25 2.07
N ASN A 372 10.41 4.38 1.51
CA ASN A 372 9.09 4.76 1.05
C ASN A 372 8.16 4.88 2.27
N ILE A 373 7.49 6.03 2.43
CA ILE A 373 6.61 6.27 3.58
C ILE A 373 5.16 6.24 3.12
N PHE A 374 4.38 5.30 3.64
CA PHE A 374 2.94 5.19 3.42
C PHE A 374 2.22 5.63 4.67
N THR A 375 1.22 6.49 4.52
CA THR A 375 0.49 7.06 5.64
C THR A 375 -0.96 6.65 5.63
N PHE A 376 -1.50 6.39 6.82
CA PHE A 376 -2.87 5.93 7.01
C PHE A 376 -3.55 6.82 8.04
N SER A 377 -4.64 7.46 7.63
CA SER A 377 -5.44 8.32 8.49
C SER A 377 -6.70 7.59 8.96
N MET A 378 -6.87 7.47 10.27
CA MET A 378 -8.05 6.87 10.89
C MET A 378 -9.21 7.86 10.84
N THR A 379 -10.30 7.53 10.14
CA THR A 379 -11.47 8.39 9.78
C THR A 379 -11.27 9.34 8.61
N THR A 380 -12.39 9.70 7.96
CA THR A 380 -12.47 10.74 6.92
C THR A 380 -12.30 12.16 7.44
N ASP A 381 -12.49 12.34 8.75
CA ASP A 381 -12.48 13.63 9.45
C ASP A 381 -11.13 13.91 10.14
N ALA A 382 -10.19 12.96 10.07
CA ALA A 382 -8.82 13.15 10.53
C ALA A 382 -8.10 14.21 9.70
N ASP A 383 -7.17 14.95 10.33
CA ASP A 383 -6.30 15.87 9.60
C ASP A 383 -5.36 15.05 8.69
N ASP A 384 -5.66 15.05 7.40
CA ASP A 384 -4.89 14.35 6.38
C ASP A 384 -3.77 15.21 5.79
N ARG A 385 -3.60 16.47 6.23
CA ARG A 385 -2.65 17.43 5.64
C ARG A 385 -1.24 16.90 5.66
N LEU A 386 -0.72 16.67 6.86
CA LEU A 386 0.65 16.25 7.06
C LEU A 386 0.88 14.78 6.64
N PRO A 387 -0.02 13.83 6.95
CA PRO A 387 0.08 12.47 6.42
C PRO A 387 0.19 12.40 4.89
N LYS A 388 -0.64 13.14 4.14
CA LYS A 388 -0.56 13.13 2.68
C LYS A 388 0.73 13.77 2.18
N MET A 389 1.15 14.90 2.75
CA MET A 389 2.43 15.52 2.40
C MET A 389 3.60 14.55 2.63
N ILE A 390 3.66 13.88 3.78
CA ILE A 390 4.71 12.89 4.09
C ILE A 390 4.80 11.82 2.99
N SER A 391 3.66 11.23 2.60
CA SER A 391 3.60 10.21 1.55
C SER A 391 4.00 10.73 0.16
N CYS A 392 3.56 11.94 -0.17
CA CYS A 392 3.91 12.58 -1.43
C CYS A 392 5.41 12.87 -1.55
N GLU A 393 6.04 13.30 -0.46
CA GLU A 393 7.46 13.65 -0.44
C GLU A 393 8.41 12.44 -0.36
N ASN A 394 7.89 11.27 0.02
CA ASN A 394 8.68 10.07 0.27
C ASN A 394 8.20 8.86 -0.54
N ASP A 395 7.80 9.08 -1.80
CA ASP A 395 7.49 8.03 -2.79
C ASP A 395 6.52 6.95 -2.29
N GLY A 396 5.58 7.30 -1.41
CA GLY A 396 4.53 6.40 -0.92
C GLY A 396 3.14 6.89 -1.28
N SER A 397 2.12 6.35 -0.61
CA SER A 397 0.70 6.68 -0.80
C SER A 397 0.01 6.95 0.52
N TRP A 398 -1.10 7.68 0.45
CA TRP A 398 -1.97 7.91 1.59
C TRP A 398 -3.29 7.15 1.40
N GLU A 399 -3.82 6.60 2.50
CA GLU A 399 -5.12 5.95 2.52
C GLU A 399 -5.91 6.39 3.76
N ALA A 400 -7.21 6.62 3.59
CA ALA A 400 -8.14 6.81 4.70
C ALA A 400 -8.73 5.47 5.13
N ILE A 401 -8.92 5.29 6.43
CA ILE A 401 -9.57 4.12 7.02
C ILE A 401 -10.92 4.56 7.58
N GLY A 402 -11.98 4.27 6.83
CA GLY A 402 -13.36 4.61 7.16
C GLY A 402 -14.06 3.56 8.02
N GLU A 403 -15.30 3.88 8.40
CA GLU A 403 -16.21 2.93 9.03
C GLU A 403 -16.64 1.85 8.00
N GLY A 404 -16.47 0.57 8.34
CA GLY A 404 -16.81 -0.56 7.47
C GLY A 404 -15.69 -1.00 6.51
N ASP A 405 -14.59 -0.26 6.40
CA ASP A 405 -13.42 -0.70 5.65
C ASP A 405 -12.70 -1.84 6.40
N ASP A 406 -12.11 -2.80 5.67
CA ASP A 406 -11.13 -3.73 6.23
C ASP A 406 -9.74 -3.07 6.21
N PRO A 407 -9.19 -2.63 7.37
CA PRO A 407 -7.96 -1.83 7.36
C PRO A 407 -6.75 -2.63 6.89
N LEU A 408 -6.75 -3.95 7.06
CA LEU A 408 -5.69 -4.81 6.54
C LEU A 408 -5.56 -4.68 5.01
N SER A 409 -6.69 -4.62 4.29
CA SER A 409 -6.69 -4.47 2.84
C SER A 409 -6.05 -3.13 2.40
N LYS A 410 -6.26 -2.07 3.19
CA LYS A 410 -5.64 -0.75 3.00
C LYS A 410 -4.15 -0.77 3.30
N PHE A 411 -3.76 -1.37 4.43
CA PHE A 411 -2.35 -1.49 4.82
C PHE A 411 -1.52 -2.29 3.83
N LEU A 412 -2.13 -3.21 3.08
CA LEU A 412 -1.41 -4.00 2.07
C LEU A 412 -1.25 -3.28 0.72
N ASP A 413 -1.76 -2.06 0.57
CA ASP A 413 -1.68 -1.32 -0.69
C ASP A 413 -0.22 -1.00 -1.11
N TYR A 414 0.70 -0.83 -0.15
CA TYR A 414 2.13 -0.64 -0.45
C TYR A 414 2.73 -1.78 -1.29
N THR A 415 2.15 -2.99 -1.23
CA THR A 415 2.63 -4.13 -2.02
C THR A 415 2.49 -3.87 -3.53
N ARG A 416 1.54 -3.03 -3.95
CA ARG A 416 1.38 -2.60 -5.36
C ARG A 416 2.58 -1.80 -5.85
N PHE A 417 3.16 -0.96 -4.97
CA PHE A 417 4.36 -0.19 -5.27
C PHE A 417 5.59 -1.10 -5.40
N LEU A 418 5.71 -2.08 -4.51
CA LEU A 418 6.82 -3.03 -4.54
C LEU A 418 6.73 -4.04 -5.70
N ALA A 419 5.52 -4.36 -6.16
CA ALA A 419 5.31 -5.25 -7.30
C ALA A 419 6.03 -4.79 -8.56
N TRP A 420 6.29 -3.49 -8.67
CA TRP A 420 7.09 -2.96 -9.74
C TRP A 420 8.54 -3.44 -9.72
N GLY A 421 9.19 -3.44 -8.55
CA GLY A 421 10.57 -3.90 -8.37
C GLY A 421 10.76 -5.38 -8.65
N ARG A 422 9.67 -6.16 -8.59
CA ARG A 422 9.64 -7.59 -8.92
C ARG A 422 9.61 -7.88 -10.42
N ARG A 423 9.41 -6.89 -11.30
CA ARG A 423 9.37 -7.12 -12.76
C ARG A 423 10.69 -7.69 -13.28
N GLY A 424 10.59 -8.82 -13.99
CA GLY A 424 11.75 -9.53 -14.55
C GLY A 424 12.54 -10.35 -13.54
N LEU A 425 12.09 -10.43 -12.27
CA LEU A 425 12.60 -11.40 -11.31
C LEU A 425 11.85 -12.73 -11.46
N ASP A 426 12.54 -13.80 -11.07
CA ASP A 426 12.04 -15.17 -11.15
C ASP A 426 11.10 -15.52 -9.98
N VAL A 427 10.64 -16.77 -9.94
CA VAL A 427 9.81 -17.37 -8.90
C VAL A 427 10.32 -17.04 -7.49
N ILE A 428 9.39 -16.73 -6.59
CA ILE A 428 9.65 -16.55 -5.17
C ILE A 428 8.82 -17.54 -4.37
N TRP A 429 9.40 -18.03 -3.28
CA TRP A 429 8.74 -18.94 -2.36
C TRP A 429 8.08 -18.16 -1.21
N SER A 430 6.89 -18.59 -0.82
CA SER A 430 6.17 -18.03 0.32
C SER A 430 6.69 -18.57 1.65
N ASN A 431 6.21 -17.97 2.73
CA ASN A 431 6.30 -18.61 4.06
C ASN A 431 5.61 -19.97 4.07
N PHE A 432 5.94 -20.72 5.11
CA PHE A 432 5.19 -21.89 5.50
C PHE A 432 3.84 -21.47 6.10
N TYR A 433 2.77 -22.11 5.66
CA TYR A 433 1.41 -21.88 6.16
C TYR A 433 0.58 -23.15 6.06
N VAL A 434 -0.52 -23.19 6.80
CA VAL A 434 -1.47 -24.30 6.76
C VAL A 434 -2.43 -24.09 5.60
N ASP A 435 -2.60 -25.12 4.77
CA ASP A 435 -3.54 -25.11 3.65
C ASP A 435 -4.98 -24.82 4.09
N ASP A 436 -5.63 -23.93 3.35
CA ASP A 436 -7.08 -23.70 3.46
C ASP A 436 -7.91 -24.93 3.02
N GLY A 437 -7.41 -25.69 2.04
CA GLY A 437 -8.02 -26.92 1.52
C GLY A 437 -7.82 -28.16 2.40
N GLY A 438 -7.08 -28.04 3.50
CA GLY A 438 -6.85 -29.11 4.47
C GLY A 438 -5.81 -30.16 4.05
N LEU A 439 -4.79 -29.79 3.27
CA LEU A 439 -3.64 -30.65 2.96
C LEU A 439 -2.56 -30.66 4.06
N GLY A 440 -2.58 -29.70 4.99
CA GLY A 440 -1.57 -29.55 6.04
C GLY A 440 -0.57 -28.42 5.73
N ASP A 441 0.64 -28.52 6.29
CA ASP A 441 1.67 -27.49 6.15
C ASP A 441 2.27 -27.48 4.75
N MET A 442 2.35 -26.28 4.17
CA MET A 442 2.84 -26.06 2.80
C MET A 442 3.61 -24.75 2.66
N THR A 443 4.38 -24.67 1.59
CA THR A 443 4.92 -23.44 1.03
C THR A 443 4.55 -23.37 -0.45
N THR A 444 4.53 -22.18 -1.02
CA THR A 444 4.10 -21.96 -2.40
C THR A 444 5.22 -21.32 -3.20
N ALA A 445 5.53 -21.93 -4.34
CA ALA A 445 6.27 -21.27 -5.40
C ALA A 445 5.32 -20.32 -6.14
N ALA A 446 5.63 -19.03 -6.19
CA ALA A 446 4.75 -18.00 -6.72
C ALA A 446 5.47 -17.05 -7.68
N MET A 447 4.75 -16.56 -8.70
CA MET A 447 5.28 -15.62 -9.68
C MET A 447 4.23 -14.57 -10.06
N PRO A 448 4.59 -13.28 -10.07
CA PRO A 448 3.69 -12.21 -10.49
C PRO A 448 3.48 -12.21 -12.00
N VAL A 449 2.27 -11.87 -12.41
CA VAL A 449 1.82 -11.67 -13.79
C VAL A 449 1.49 -10.19 -13.97
N TYR A 450 2.03 -9.58 -15.00
CA TYR A 450 1.85 -8.15 -15.27
C TYR A 450 1.07 -7.92 -16.56
N SER A 451 0.38 -6.78 -16.61
CA SER A 451 -0.17 -6.28 -17.87
C SER A 451 0.96 -5.92 -18.86
N PRO A 452 0.66 -5.92 -20.17
CA PRO A 452 1.56 -5.38 -21.19
C PRO A 452 1.92 -3.93 -20.89
N ASN A 453 3.08 -3.50 -21.37
CA ASN A 453 3.47 -2.09 -21.30
C ASN A 453 2.50 -1.25 -22.15
N THR A 454 2.24 0.00 -21.72
CA THR A 454 1.45 0.93 -22.51
C THR A 454 2.17 1.31 -23.80
N ALA A 455 1.43 1.83 -24.78
CA ALA A 455 2.00 2.32 -26.04
C ALA A 455 3.04 3.44 -25.84
N GLU A 456 2.93 4.17 -24.72
CA GLU A 456 3.83 5.25 -24.30
C GLU A 456 5.07 4.72 -23.53
N GLY A 457 5.21 3.41 -23.41
CA GLY A 457 6.35 2.77 -22.75
C GLY A 457 6.27 2.76 -21.22
N VAL A 458 5.10 3.06 -20.64
CA VAL A 458 4.87 2.87 -19.20
C VAL A 458 4.77 1.36 -18.93
N PRO A 459 5.61 0.78 -18.06
CA PRO A 459 5.51 -0.64 -17.75
C PRO A 459 4.16 -1.00 -17.13
N GLY A 460 3.66 -2.20 -17.42
CA GLY A 460 2.35 -2.63 -16.90
C GLY A 460 2.28 -2.79 -15.38
N LEU A 461 1.07 -2.84 -14.86
CA LEU A 461 0.76 -3.11 -13.45
C LEU A 461 0.64 -4.61 -13.17
N LEU A 462 0.78 -5.00 -11.90
CA LEU A 462 0.49 -6.35 -11.43
C LEU A 462 -1.00 -6.65 -11.64
N VAL A 463 -1.30 -7.74 -12.35
CA VAL A 463 -2.69 -8.15 -12.63
C VAL A 463 -3.08 -9.42 -11.88
N ALA A 464 -2.11 -10.30 -11.64
CA ALA A 464 -2.32 -11.55 -10.93
C ALA A 464 -1.01 -12.13 -10.38
N VAL A 465 -1.13 -13.12 -9.52
CA VAL A 465 -0.05 -13.97 -9.04
C VAL A 465 -0.46 -15.41 -9.29
N VAL A 466 0.45 -16.18 -9.90
CA VAL A 466 0.31 -17.62 -10.08
C VAL A 466 1.04 -18.32 -8.95
N GLY A 467 0.46 -19.39 -8.41
CA GLY A 467 1.04 -20.19 -7.34
C GLY A 467 0.96 -21.69 -7.61
N LYS A 468 1.98 -22.42 -7.12
CA LYS A 468 2.02 -23.88 -7.02
C LYS A 468 2.42 -24.27 -5.61
N ASP A 469 1.55 -24.99 -4.93
CA ASP A 469 1.84 -25.46 -3.57
C ASP A 469 2.75 -26.67 -3.56
N VAL A 470 3.58 -26.74 -2.52
CA VAL A 470 4.40 -27.90 -2.19
C VAL A 470 4.25 -28.17 -0.70
N LEU A 471 3.91 -29.42 -0.35
CA LEU A 471 3.76 -29.81 1.05
C LEU A 471 5.13 -29.88 1.72
N VAL A 472 5.21 -29.45 2.98
CA VAL A 472 6.46 -29.55 3.76
C VAL A 472 6.91 -31.00 3.86
N SER A 473 5.97 -31.92 4.06
CA SER A 473 6.22 -33.38 4.07
C SER A 473 6.74 -33.95 2.74
N GLN A 474 6.59 -33.24 1.63
CA GLN A 474 7.19 -33.61 0.34
C GLN A 474 8.62 -33.08 0.21
N LEU A 475 8.94 -31.97 0.89
CA LEU A 475 10.28 -31.38 0.89
C LEU A 475 11.21 -32.10 1.87
N GLU A 476 10.73 -32.52 3.04
CA GLU A 476 11.48 -33.25 4.08
C GLU A 476 11.73 -34.74 3.76
N GLN A 477 11.54 -35.16 2.51
CA GLN A 477 11.85 -36.53 2.10
C GLN A 477 13.37 -36.74 2.00
N ASP A 478 13.83 -37.98 2.14
CA ASP A 478 15.22 -38.40 1.92
C ASP A 478 16.23 -37.93 3.00
N ASP A 479 15.86 -38.03 4.28
CA ASP A 479 16.67 -37.68 5.47
C ASP A 479 16.98 -36.17 5.64
N GLU A 480 16.29 -35.29 4.92
CA GLU A 480 16.44 -33.85 5.08
C GLU A 480 15.69 -33.30 6.30
N ASN A 481 16.34 -32.42 7.06
CA ASN A 481 15.70 -31.71 8.17
C ASN A 481 15.00 -30.45 7.66
N PHE A 482 13.94 -30.02 8.34
CA PHE A 482 13.22 -28.77 8.09
C PHE A 482 14.17 -27.57 7.91
N GLN A 483 15.26 -27.51 8.69
CA GLN A 483 16.23 -26.42 8.61
C GLN A 483 16.95 -26.35 7.26
N ASP A 484 17.28 -27.49 6.65
CA ASP A 484 17.95 -27.51 5.35
C ASP A 484 16.98 -27.04 4.25
N VAL A 485 15.72 -27.48 4.32
CA VAL A 485 14.63 -27.01 3.45
C VAL A 485 14.45 -25.50 3.57
N PHE A 486 14.38 -25.02 4.81
CA PHE A 486 14.20 -23.62 5.16
C PHE A 486 15.34 -22.75 4.61
N ASP A 487 16.59 -23.14 4.84
CA ASP A 487 17.78 -22.39 4.39
C ASP A 487 17.84 -22.31 2.86
N ARG A 488 17.49 -23.40 2.15
CA ARG A 488 17.44 -23.46 0.69
C ARG A 488 16.32 -22.61 0.09
N ILE A 489 15.18 -22.51 0.77
CA ILE A 489 14.06 -21.66 0.37
C ILE A 489 14.40 -20.19 0.61
N ILE A 490 14.94 -19.83 1.78
CA ILE A 490 15.34 -18.45 2.08
C ILE A 490 16.37 -17.93 1.07
N LYS A 491 17.33 -18.77 0.69
CA LYS A 491 18.34 -18.40 -0.30
C LYS A 491 17.74 -18.03 -1.66
N ARG A 492 16.62 -18.64 -2.03
CA ARG A 492 15.90 -18.34 -3.29
C ARG A 492 15.03 -17.09 -3.17
N THR A 493 14.53 -16.80 -1.97
CA THR A 493 13.65 -15.65 -1.73
C THR A 493 14.40 -14.35 -1.48
N SER A 494 15.67 -14.40 -1.07
CA SER A 494 16.45 -13.22 -0.65
C SER A 494 16.88 -12.26 -1.77
N THR A 495 16.63 -12.58 -3.05
CA THR A 495 17.01 -11.70 -4.17
C THR A 495 15.95 -10.64 -4.42
N CYS A 496 16.37 -9.38 -4.45
CA CYS A 496 15.49 -8.25 -4.73
C CYS A 496 16.15 -7.22 -5.65
N ARG A 497 15.32 -6.33 -6.19
CA ARG A 497 15.73 -5.14 -6.91
C ARG A 497 15.01 -3.95 -6.30
N VAL A 498 15.76 -2.99 -5.78
CA VAL A 498 15.23 -1.69 -5.41
C VAL A 498 14.97 -0.93 -6.71
N SER A 499 13.72 -0.57 -6.96
CA SER A 499 13.32 0.17 -8.15
C SER A 499 12.94 1.59 -7.78
N GLU A 500 13.59 2.57 -8.41
CA GLU A 500 13.16 3.96 -8.35
C GLU A 500 12.04 4.18 -9.37
N LEU A 501 10.85 4.53 -8.88
CA LEU A 501 9.69 4.83 -9.70
C LEU A 501 9.75 6.28 -10.17
N LYS A 502 9.36 6.54 -11.43
CA LYS A 502 9.21 7.92 -11.92
C LYS A 502 7.95 8.57 -11.35
N PRO A 503 7.87 9.91 -11.27
CA PRO A 503 6.68 10.61 -10.75
C PRO A 503 5.35 10.18 -11.37
N CYS A 504 5.26 10.09 -12.70
CA CYS A 504 4.02 9.64 -13.37
C CYS A 504 3.67 8.17 -13.02
N GLN A 505 4.67 7.32 -12.77
CA GLN A 505 4.45 5.93 -12.40
C GLN A 505 3.92 5.82 -10.96
N LEU A 506 4.46 6.62 -10.04
CA LEU A 506 3.92 6.75 -8.68
C LEU A 506 2.46 7.21 -8.72
N GLN A 507 2.13 8.16 -9.60
CA GLN A 507 0.79 8.71 -9.68
C GLN A 507 -0.25 7.68 -10.15
N VAL A 508 0.13 6.76 -11.06
CA VAL A 508 -0.73 5.64 -11.47
C VAL A 508 -1.03 4.69 -10.30
N LEU A 509 -0.11 4.57 -9.34
CA LEU A 509 -0.24 3.65 -8.19
C LEU A 509 -1.04 4.25 -7.02
N ARG A 510 -0.99 5.58 -6.83
CA ARG A 510 -1.61 6.29 -5.69
C ARG A 510 -3.14 6.34 -5.72
N GLY A 511 -3.76 6.19 -6.89
CA GLY A 511 -5.21 6.40 -7.03
C GLY A 511 -5.63 7.87 -6.86
N GLU A 512 -6.94 8.14 -6.97
CA GLU A 512 -7.50 9.51 -7.03
C GLU A 512 -7.46 10.24 -5.67
N ALA A 513 -7.61 9.53 -4.56
CA ALA A 513 -7.67 10.17 -3.24
C ALA A 513 -6.28 10.57 -2.69
N ALA A 514 -5.21 9.99 -3.25
CA ALA A 514 -3.82 10.22 -2.85
C ALA A 514 -2.99 10.89 -3.96
N GLU A 515 -3.64 11.61 -4.88
CA GLU A 515 -2.91 12.34 -5.91
C GLU A 515 -1.99 13.40 -5.31
N CYS A 516 -0.72 13.34 -5.69
CA CYS A 516 0.28 14.29 -5.25
C CYS A 516 0.44 15.41 -6.26
N PRO A 517 0.58 16.67 -5.81
CA PRO A 517 0.83 17.78 -6.72
C PRO A 517 2.20 17.63 -7.39
N GLU A 518 2.30 18.11 -8.63
CA GLU A 518 3.57 18.14 -9.36
C GLU A 518 4.57 19.08 -8.67
N ARG A 519 5.85 18.71 -8.67
CA ARG A 519 6.93 19.55 -8.13
C ARG A 519 7.59 20.32 -9.26
N PHE A 520 7.52 21.64 -9.20
CA PHE A 520 8.21 22.51 -10.14
C PHE A 520 9.60 22.90 -9.62
N ASP A 521 10.51 23.21 -10.54
CA ASP A 521 11.81 23.81 -10.21
C ASP A 521 11.59 25.16 -9.51
N GLU A 522 12.38 25.45 -8.48
CA GLU A 522 12.32 26.71 -7.73
C GLU A 522 12.52 27.93 -8.65
N LYS A 523 11.42 28.58 -8.98
CA LYS A 523 11.34 29.83 -9.73
C LYS A 523 10.34 30.76 -9.04
N THR A 524 10.49 32.05 -9.29
CA THR A 524 9.55 33.05 -8.77
C THR A 524 8.33 33.24 -9.69
N CYS A 525 8.46 32.87 -10.96
CA CYS A 525 7.45 33.09 -12.00
C CYS A 525 7.21 31.82 -12.83
N TYR A 526 5.93 31.53 -13.08
CA TYR A 526 5.47 30.35 -13.81
C TYR A 526 4.38 30.69 -14.83
N PHE A 527 4.27 29.87 -15.87
CA PHE A 527 3.38 30.09 -17.00
C PHE A 527 2.52 28.85 -17.25
N LEU A 528 1.19 29.03 -17.31
CA LEU A 528 0.25 27.97 -17.66
C LEU A 528 -0.24 28.18 -19.09
N ALA A 529 0.25 27.35 -20.02
CA ALA A 529 -0.18 27.21 -21.42
C ALA A 529 -0.43 28.54 -22.16
N ASP A 530 0.47 29.51 -22.01
CA ASP A 530 0.45 30.84 -22.67
C ASP A 530 -0.80 31.71 -22.37
N GLN A 531 -1.59 31.42 -21.32
CA GLN A 531 -2.82 32.16 -21.00
C GLN A 531 -2.77 32.93 -19.67
N LYS A 532 -2.04 32.42 -18.67
CA LYS A 532 -1.92 33.03 -17.33
C LYS A 532 -0.50 32.94 -16.80
N LYS A 533 -0.07 34.01 -16.12
CA LYS A 533 1.24 34.10 -15.46
C LYS A 533 1.03 34.12 -13.95
N PHE A 534 1.82 33.34 -13.23
CA PHE A 534 1.76 33.23 -11.78
C PHE A 534 3.09 33.64 -11.16
N TYR A 535 3.03 34.43 -10.11
CA TYR A 535 4.17 34.78 -9.26
C TYR A 535 3.97 34.19 -7.88
N ILE A 536 5.01 33.60 -7.30
CA ILE A 536 4.99 33.09 -5.94
C ILE A 536 6.13 33.71 -5.12
N ASN A 537 5.81 34.12 -3.90
CA ASN A 537 6.81 34.54 -2.91
C ASN A 537 7.02 33.44 -1.87
N GLU A 538 8.09 32.67 -2.02
CA GLU A 538 8.35 31.51 -1.16
C GLU A 538 9.01 31.87 0.18
N THR A 539 9.82 32.94 0.27
CA THR A 539 10.76 33.09 1.41
C THR A 539 11.05 34.51 1.95
N THR A 540 10.66 35.61 1.30
CA THR A 540 11.18 36.94 1.73
C THR A 540 10.22 37.84 2.50
N SER A 541 8.91 37.56 2.48
CA SER A 541 7.92 38.29 3.26
C SER A 541 6.59 37.51 3.31
N LYS A 542 6.40 36.68 4.33
CA LYS A 542 5.06 36.14 4.63
C LYS A 542 4.17 37.34 5.01
N LEU A 543 2.96 37.40 4.47
CA LEU A 543 2.04 38.53 4.66
C LEU A 543 0.68 38.02 5.12
N ASN A 544 -0.07 38.85 5.84
CA ASN A 544 -1.51 38.60 6.04
C ASN A 544 -2.26 38.74 4.71
N PHE A 545 -3.52 38.32 4.70
CA PHE A 545 -4.30 38.24 3.46
C PHE A 545 -4.46 39.60 2.76
N GLU A 546 -4.81 40.65 3.51
CA GLU A 546 -4.98 42.01 3.00
C GLU A 546 -3.68 42.55 2.38
N GLU A 547 -2.56 42.42 3.10
CA GLU A 547 -1.24 42.84 2.63
C GLU A 547 -0.79 42.05 1.40
N ALA A 548 -1.07 40.75 1.34
CA ALA A 548 -0.78 39.92 0.18
C ALA A 548 -1.58 40.37 -1.05
N GLN A 549 -2.86 40.69 -0.89
CA GLN A 549 -3.69 41.20 -1.97
C GLN A 549 -3.19 42.58 -2.46
N GLU A 550 -2.91 43.50 -1.54
CA GLU A 550 -2.32 44.80 -1.90
C GLU A 550 -1.01 44.61 -2.65
N LYS A 551 -0.19 43.65 -2.22
CA LYS A 551 1.09 43.38 -2.86
C LYS A 551 0.94 42.85 -4.29
N CYS A 552 0.00 41.94 -4.52
CA CYS A 552 -0.29 41.48 -5.88
C CYS A 552 -0.81 42.61 -6.78
N ILE A 553 -1.62 43.52 -6.24
CA ILE A 553 -2.11 44.72 -6.96
C ILE A 553 -0.95 45.66 -7.32
N GLU A 554 -0.02 45.91 -6.38
CA GLU A 554 1.17 46.72 -6.65
C GLU A 554 2.03 46.16 -7.79
N LEU A 555 2.09 44.84 -7.91
CA LEU A 555 2.83 44.14 -8.97
C LEU A 555 2.09 44.15 -10.33
N GLY A 556 0.85 44.65 -10.39
CA GLY A 556 0.03 44.68 -11.61
C GLY A 556 -0.90 43.46 -11.78
N GLY A 557 -1.12 42.68 -10.73
CA GLY A 557 -1.97 41.49 -10.72
C GLY A 557 -2.97 41.49 -9.57
N HIS A 558 -3.35 40.30 -9.13
CA HIS A 558 -4.23 40.05 -7.97
C HIS A 558 -3.92 38.66 -7.39
N LEU A 559 -4.41 38.33 -6.19
CA LEU A 559 -4.29 36.96 -5.70
C LEU A 559 -4.98 35.97 -6.66
N ALA A 560 -4.34 34.83 -6.87
CA ALA A 560 -4.74 33.86 -7.89
C ALA A 560 -6.15 33.29 -7.68
N GLU A 561 -6.91 33.12 -8.76
CA GLU A 561 -8.24 32.51 -8.74
C GLU A 561 -8.24 31.15 -9.42
N ILE A 562 -9.11 30.24 -8.98
CA ILE A 562 -9.22 28.90 -9.57
C ILE A 562 -10.59 28.71 -10.22
N HIS A 563 -10.58 28.62 -11.55
CA HIS A 563 -11.77 28.46 -12.39
C HIS A 563 -11.82 27.10 -13.09
N HIS A 564 -10.67 26.42 -13.21
CA HIS A 564 -10.55 25.14 -13.89
C HIS A 564 -9.65 24.14 -13.14
N GLU A 565 -9.87 22.84 -13.36
CA GLU A 565 -9.06 21.77 -12.74
C GLU A 565 -7.57 21.89 -13.11
N ALA A 566 -7.24 22.34 -14.32
CA ALA A 566 -5.86 22.56 -14.73
C ALA A 566 -5.16 23.66 -13.90
N GLU A 567 -5.88 24.74 -13.57
CA GLU A 567 -5.35 25.82 -12.71
C GLU A 567 -5.18 25.32 -11.28
N HIS A 568 -6.14 24.55 -10.78
CA HIS A 568 -6.07 23.93 -9.46
C HIS A 568 -4.84 23.04 -9.32
N ARG A 569 -4.64 22.11 -10.27
CA ARG A 569 -3.48 21.22 -10.30
C ARG A 569 -2.18 22.00 -10.34
N PHE A 570 -2.12 23.05 -11.15
CA PHE A 570 -0.96 23.91 -11.29
C PHE A 570 -0.64 24.66 -9.98
N LEU A 571 -1.62 25.34 -9.38
CA LEU A 571 -1.42 26.08 -8.13
C LEU A 571 -1.06 25.17 -6.95
N SER A 572 -1.59 23.95 -6.92
CA SER A 572 -1.26 22.94 -5.91
C SER A 572 0.22 22.53 -5.97
N GLY A 573 0.81 22.55 -7.16
CA GLY A 573 2.24 22.31 -7.36
C GLY A 573 3.12 23.51 -7.01
N LEU A 574 2.60 24.74 -7.12
CA LEU A 574 3.32 25.96 -6.77
C LEU A 574 3.36 26.24 -5.27
N THR A 575 2.26 25.98 -4.56
CA THR A 575 2.09 26.42 -3.18
C THR A 575 3.18 25.91 -2.22
N THR A 576 3.51 26.69 -1.19
CA THR A 576 4.45 26.26 -0.15
C THR A 576 3.85 25.18 0.77
N ARG A 577 4.69 24.44 1.49
CA ARG A 577 4.24 23.39 2.44
C ARG A 577 3.34 23.94 3.56
N ASP A 578 3.58 25.18 3.99
CA ASP A 578 2.77 25.88 4.99
C ASP A 578 1.42 26.40 4.45
N GLY A 579 1.22 26.34 3.13
CA GLY A 579 0.09 26.92 2.41
C GLY A 579 0.42 28.30 1.81
N SER A 580 -0.36 28.70 0.83
CA SER A 580 -0.26 30.02 0.20
C SER A 580 -1.62 30.65 0.02
N TRP A 581 -1.69 31.97 0.20
CA TRP A 581 -2.89 32.75 -0.07
C TRP A 581 -3.29 32.69 -1.54
N ILE A 582 -4.59 32.50 -1.77
CA ILE A 582 -5.27 32.63 -3.06
C ILE A 582 -6.39 33.65 -2.93
N GLY A 583 -6.94 34.12 -4.05
CA GLY A 583 -7.89 35.24 -4.10
C GLY A 583 -9.30 34.87 -3.66
N LEU A 584 -9.44 34.18 -2.53
CA LEU A 584 -10.69 33.61 -2.07
C LEU A 584 -11.04 34.12 -0.66
N ARG A 585 -12.29 34.56 -0.47
CA ARG A 585 -12.77 35.08 0.82
C ARG A 585 -14.19 34.63 1.12
N LEU A 586 -14.48 34.37 2.39
CA LEU A 586 -15.84 34.09 2.82
C LEU A 586 -16.65 35.40 2.91
N ASP A 587 -17.75 35.47 2.17
CA ASP A 587 -18.68 36.59 2.24
C ASP A 587 -19.68 36.38 3.38
N THR A 588 -19.40 37.03 4.51
CA THR A 588 -20.24 37.03 5.72
C THR A 588 -21.33 38.09 5.71
N SER A 589 -21.41 38.92 4.66
CA SER A 589 -22.45 39.96 4.54
C SER A 589 -23.83 39.39 4.21
N THR A 590 -23.88 38.15 3.72
CA THR A 590 -25.10 37.42 3.38
C THR A 590 -25.40 36.35 4.42
N PHE A 591 -26.69 36.03 4.64
CA PHE A 591 -27.10 34.94 5.53
C PHE A 591 -26.73 33.54 5.02
N THR A 592 -26.15 33.44 3.83
CA THR A 592 -25.86 32.19 3.11
C THR A 592 -24.38 31.79 3.15
N TYR A 593 -23.49 32.59 3.76
CA TYR A 593 -22.05 32.31 3.95
C TYR A 593 -21.40 31.71 2.71
N VAL A 594 -21.19 32.53 1.68
CA VAL A 594 -20.75 32.06 0.37
C VAL A 594 -19.30 32.44 0.13
N TRP A 595 -18.49 31.49 -0.32
CA TRP A 595 -17.12 31.77 -0.77
C TRP A 595 -17.14 32.52 -2.10
N ARG A 596 -16.40 33.63 -2.17
CA ARG A 596 -16.27 34.45 -3.38
C ARG A 596 -14.81 34.65 -3.77
N TRP A 597 -14.59 34.63 -5.06
CA TRP A 597 -13.34 35.06 -5.68
C TRP A 597 -13.24 36.59 -5.65
N LEU A 598 -12.09 37.13 -5.24
CA LEU A 598 -11.90 38.56 -4.97
C LEU A 598 -12.00 39.44 -6.22
N GLN A 599 -11.40 39.01 -7.33
CA GLN A 599 -11.30 39.80 -8.55
C GLN A 599 -12.55 39.63 -9.42
N SER A 600 -13.00 38.38 -9.62
CA SER A 600 -14.20 38.12 -10.42
C SER A 600 -15.51 38.41 -9.65
N GLY A 601 -15.46 38.46 -8.31
CA GLY A 601 -16.64 38.58 -7.45
C GLY A 601 -17.57 37.36 -7.51
N SER A 602 -17.15 36.32 -8.22
CA SER A 602 -17.97 35.16 -8.53
C SER A 602 -18.06 34.22 -7.34
N GLU A 603 -19.24 33.67 -7.11
CA GLU A 603 -19.48 32.65 -6.09
C GLU A 603 -18.86 31.32 -6.51
N VAL A 604 -18.20 30.65 -5.56
CA VAL A 604 -17.72 29.29 -5.76
C VAL A 604 -18.93 28.36 -5.91
N LYS A 605 -19.08 27.76 -7.09
CA LYS A 605 -20.17 26.80 -7.35
C LYS A 605 -19.71 25.39 -7.01
N ALA A 606 -20.44 24.72 -6.13
CA ALA A 606 -20.18 23.33 -5.71
C ALA A 606 -20.43 22.30 -6.86
N PRO A 607 -19.78 21.12 -6.80
CA PRO A 607 -18.74 20.72 -5.85
C PRO A 607 -17.37 20.83 -6.52
N PHE A 608 -16.64 21.88 -6.13
CA PHE A 608 -15.22 21.99 -6.42
C PHE A 608 -14.48 21.05 -5.45
N LYS A 609 -14.05 19.86 -5.91
CA LYS A 609 -13.37 18.82 -5.10
C LYS A 609 -12.16 19.34 -4.29
N ALA A 610 -11.64 20.52 -4.60
CA ALA A 610 -10.54 21.13 -3.87
C ALA A 610 -10.87 21.56 -2.43
N PHE A 611 -12.12 21.84 -2.09
CA PHE A 611 -12.45 22.29 -0.73
C PHE A 611 -12.52 21.13 0.25
N GLY A 612 -11.79 21.23 1.36
CA GLY A 612 -11.75 20.20 2.40
C GLY A 612 -13.05 19.99 3.16
N ASN A 613 -13.98 20.94 3.03
CA ASN A 613 -15.26 20.93 3.71
C ASN A 613 -16.35 20.71 2.65
N GLU A 614 -17.10 19.61 2.72
CA GLU A 614 -18.24 19.32 1.82
C GLU A 614 -19.34 20.41 1.87
N GLU A 615 -19.26 21.35 2.82
CA GLU A 615 -20.22 22.44 3.03
C GLU A 615 -19.70 23.77 2.45
N VAL A 616 -19.49 23.82 1.12
CA VAL A 616 -19.17 25.07 0.39
C VAL A 616 -20.33 26.08 0.41
N ASN A 617 -21.55 25.63 0.76
CA ASN A 617 -22.74 26.46 0.88
C ASN A 617 -23.66 25.94 1.99
N ILE A 618 -23.82 26.70 3.08
CA ILE A 618 -24.86 26.43 4.09
C ILE A 618 -26.17 27.01 3.57
N THR A 619 -26.82 26.28 2.67
CA THR A 619 -28.18 26.62 2.24
C THR A 619 -29.20 25.85 3.07
N ASP A 620 -29.84 26.56 4.00
CA ASP A 620 -31.22 26.33 4.42
C ASP A 620 -31.52 25.13 5.35
N ASP A 621 -30.76 24.96 6.42
CA ASP A 621 -31.21 24.18 7.59
C ASP A 621 -31.07 25.04 8.85
N SER A 622 -32.15 25.71 9.23
CA SER A 622 -32.17 26.74 10.28
C SER A 622 -31.63 26.26 11.63
N VAL A 623 -31.70 24.95 11.91
CA VAL A 623 -31.18 24.34 13.15
C VAL A 623 -29.66 24.07 13.07
N LYS A 624 -29.11 23.79 11.89
CA LYS A 624 -27.64 23.65 11.69
C LYS A 624 -26.97 25.01 11.65
N ALA A 625 -27.55 25.97 10.92
CA ALA A 625 -27.10 27.36 10.91
C ALA A 625 -27.08 27.92 12.35
N GLU A 626 -28.03 27.49 13.20
CA GLU A 626 -28.03 27.91 14.60
C GLU A 626 -26.95 27.27 15.49
N ARG A 627 -26.68 25.98 15.33
CA ARG A 627 -25.58 25.34 16.07
C ARG A 627 -24.19 25.83 15.61
N LEU A 628 -24.05 26.16 14.33
CA LEU A 628 -22.84 26.73 13.76
C LEU A 628 -22.63 28.18 14.21
N TRP A 629 -23.69 29.00 14.39
CA TRP A 629 -23.54 30.35 14.93
C TRP A 629 -22.87 30.32 16.30
N ALA A 630 -23.28 29.44 17.21
CA ALA A 630 -22.74 29.40 18.57
C ALA A 630 -21.27 28.95 18.65
N ALA A 631 -20.79 28.20 17.65
CA ALA A 631 -19.39 27.75 17.57
C ALA A 631 -18.47 28.75 16.82
N ARG A 632 -19.01 29.47 15.83
CA ARG A 632 -18.27 30.44 14.99
C ARG A 632 -18.43 31.91 15.43
N VAL A 633 -18.97 32.22 16.62
CA VAL A 633 -18.90 33.59 17.19
C VAL A 633 -17.48 33.91 17.68
N LYS A 634 -16.52 33.90 16.76
CA LYS A 634 -15.39 34.78 16.82
C LYS A 634 -15.44 35.64 15.56
N GLU A 635 -15.12 36.91 15.70
CA GLU A 635 -14.99 37.87 14.60
C GLU A 635 -13.80 37.55 13.68
N GLU A 636 -13.53 36.26 13.40
CA GLU A 636 -12.44 35.82 12.54
C GLU A 636 -12.96 35.89 11.09
N GLN A 637 -12.29 36.71 10.27
CA GLN A 637 -12.55 36.74 8.84
C GLN A 637 -11.92 35.46 8.25
N ASP A 638 -12.70 34.68 7.50
CA ASP A 638 -12.22 33.44 6.88
C ASP A 638 -11.68 33.75 5.48
N CYS A 639 -10.39 33.49 5.27
CA CYS A 639 -9.68 33.64 4.02
C CYS A 639 -9.25 32.29 3.46
N GLY A 640 -9.22 32.17 2.13
CA GLY A 640 -8.90 30.91 1.46
C GLY A 640 -7.41 30.76 1.20
N ALA A 641 -6.87 29.60 1.57
CA ALA A 641 -5.50 29.21 1.27
C ALA A 641 -5.47 27.87 0.55
N ILE A 642 -4.43 27.64 -0.24
CA ILE A 642 -4.16 26.35 -0.88
C ILE A 642 -2.89 25.72 -0.29
N ASP A 643 -2.91 24.43 0.02
CA ASP A 643 -1.76 23.69 0.55
C ASP A 643 -1.32 22.51 -0.37
N ARG A 644 -0.18 21.90 -0.03
CA ARG A 644 0.45 20.81 -0.80
C ARG A 644 -0.03 19.40 -0.43
N ARG A 645 -1.11 19.23 0.33
CA ARG A 645 -1.53 17.89 0.77
C ARG A 645 -1.96 16.98 -0.38
N GLY A 646 -2.33 17.51 -1.53
CA GLY A 646 -2.84 16.73 -2.63
C GLY A 646 -3.61 17.59 -3.62
N LEU A 647 -4.41 16.95 -4.46
CA LEU A 647 -5.35 17.60 -5.37
C LEU A 647 -6.81 17.49 -4.93
N ASP A 648 -7.05 16.78 -3.84
CA ASP A 648 -8.35 16.67 -3.20
C ASP A 648 -8.28 17.37 -1.84
N ARG A 649 -9.29 18.20 -1.54
CA ARG A 649 -9.44 18.88 -0.23
C ARG A 649 -8.28 19.78 0.21
N ASN A 650 -7.48 20.30 -0.71
CA ASN A 650 -6.28 21.11 -0.41
C ASN A 650 -6.51 22.63 -0.42
N VAL A 651 -7.74 23.10 -0.60
CA VAL A 651 -8.16 24.49 -0.36
C VAL A 651 -8.88 24.55 1.00
N VAL A 652 -8.36 25.38 1.90
CA VAL A 652 -8.73 25.41 3.32
C VAL A 652 -9.08 26.82 3.78
N ASP A 653 -9.90 26.91 4.84
CA ASP A 653 -10.17 28.14 5.56
C ASP A 653 -9.06 28.46 6.55
N VAL A 654 -8.59 29.69 6.52
CA VAL A 654 -7.51 30.17 7.38
C VAL A 654 -7.86 31.57 7.85
N ASP A 655 -7.52 31.86 9.10
CA ASP A 655 -7.60 33.21 9.68
C ASP A 655 -6.81 34.20 8.80
N CYS A 656 -7.49 35.23 8.30
CA CYS A 656 -6.90 36.23 7.39
C CYS A 656 -5.66 36.93 7.98
N ASP A 657 -5.56 37.02 9.32
CA ASP A 657 -4.42 37.66 10.01
C ASP A 657 -3.14 36.80 9.96
N ARG A 658 -3.21 35.55 9.48
CA ARG A 658 -2.05 34.65 9.42
C ARG A 658 -1.06 35.10 8.34
N GLU A 659 0.21 35.19 8.72
CA GLU A 659 1.28 35.46 7.76
C GLU A 659 1.64 34.19 6.96
N MET A 660 1.44 34.22 5.65
CA MET A 660 1.76 33.10 4.74
C MET A 660 2.40 33.57 3.43
N ALA A 661 2.88 32.60 2.65
CA ALA A 661 3.20 32.84 1.24
C ALA A 661 1.93 33.21 0.46
N TYR A 662 2.07 33.77 -0.73
CA TYR A 662 0.95 34.15 -1.58
C TYR A 662 1.28 33.92 -3.05
N ILE A 663 0.23 33.66 -3.83
CA ILE A 663 0.33 33.46 -5.27
C ILE A 663 -0.44 34.57 -5.97
N CYS A 664 0.27 35.37 -6.77
CA CYS A 664 -0.33 36.39 -7.63
C CYS A 664 -0.57 35.85 -9.03
N GLU A 665 -1.69 36.22 -9.63
CA GLU A 665 -2.04 35.97 -11.02
C GLU A 665 -2.00 37.29 -11.81
N PHE A 666 -1.47 37.21 -13.04
CA PHE A 666 -1.37 38.34 -13.97
C PHE A 666 -1.94 37.98 -15.33
N GLU A 667 -2.55 38.98 -15.97
CA GLU A 667 -2.77 38.98 -17.41
C GLU A 667 -1.43 39.16 -18.14
N GLU A 668 -1.28 38.55 -19.33
CA GLU A 668 -0.01 38.36 -20.04
C GLU A 668 0.84 39.65 -20.20
N GLU A 669 0.18 40.80 -20.39
CA GLU A 669 0.77 42.13 -20.64
C GLU A 669 1.24 42.85 -19.37
N ASN A 670 0.76 42.45 -18.19
CA ASN A 670 0.95 43.18 -16.92
C ASN A 670 1.93 42.49 -15.96
N ALA A 671 2.54 41.39 -16.37
CA ALA A 671 3.46 40.67 -15.51
C ALA A 671 4.71 41.50 -15.17
N PRO A 672 5.23 41.39 -13.93
CA PRO A 672 6.43 42.12 -13.54
C PRO A 672 7.63 41.72 -14.41
N PRO A 673 8.67 42.57 -14.55
CA PRO A 673 9.83 42.28 -15.41
C PRO A 673 10.54 40.96 -15.11
N GLU A 674 10.42 40.47 -13.89
CA GLU A 674 10.95 39.18 -13.42
C GLU A 674 10.18 37.99 -14.00
N CYS A 675 8.94 38.21 -14.46
CA CYS A 675 8.01 37.25 -15.07
C CYS A 675 7.77 37.51 -16.58
N LEU A 676 8.56 38.35 -17.25
CA LEU A 676 8.44 38.68 -18.68
C LEU A 676 9.38 37.89 -19.60
#